data_AF-A0A498K0Y7-F1
#
_entry.id   AF-A0A498K0Y7-F1
#
_cell.length_a   1.000
_cell.length_b   1.000
_cell.length_c   1.000
_cell.angle_alpha   90.00
_cell.angle_beta   90.00
_cell.angle_gamma   90.00
#
_symmetry.space_group_name_H-M   'P 1'
#
loop_
_entity.id
_entity.type
_entity.pdbx_description
1 polymer ?
#
loop_
_entity_poly.entity_id
_entity_poly.type
_entity_poly.pdbx_seq_one_letter_code
_entity_poly.pdbx_strand_id
1 'polypeptide(L)'
;MFFFKSIPLGLLVLCLLHHSAIGASPLYHFCFSPENYTADSPYGANLNSLFSLLYTKVPPTGFGLGSTGQAKNQVNGLALCRGDVSSKDCNTCVVDASKEIRERCPYRKGAIIWYDHCLLKYSDVSFFGQIDSRNRFYMWNVQEVENGTLFNEKVKELLSGLSNEASEANQKLYATGEVQLDTFTTLYGIAQCTRDLSGVDCKKCLDSAISELPNCCDAKRGGRDETLVRKEDCLNEFTKDYPKNTPLDDIAVCDKDFVFISLTVYWVLSPVDRYAVWVMAEFVGLVDRLLGCHLEHVYIVYMGERQHGEPELVSESHHQTLSSVFGSKEAAKESILYNYKHGFSGFAAVLTPCQAKLIADSPGVVHVIPNRILNLHTTRSWNFLEVNSHIRNGILSKSQSGIGSIIGIMDTGIWPESESFRDEGMGDAPSRFRGICQEGEKFNRSHCNRKIIGARWYSKGYEAEFGNLSTSDEFEYLSPRDAAGHGTHTSSTAAGDSIENASYKGLSAGLARGGAPSARLAVYKVCWATGGCSSADLLAAFDDAIYDGVDVLSVSLGSPPPLSSYVEDAVAIGSFHAVARGISVICSAGNSGPYPQTVINSAPWIFTVAASTIDRAFPTVITLGNNQTVVVDHHFLLLPMKFGQALYTGMDINKYYPLVYGGDIASIDSDEDTAGSCDPGTLNETLATGKVILCFQSQSQRFSIPATTTVTSARGAGLIFAQFPSKDVSLSSGSLPCVQVDFAIGTNLLTYIGATRNPVVKFNPSKTLVGQQISPEVAFFSSRGPNSLSPSVLKPDIAAPGVNILASWSPARSQNQANPDIFKIESGTSMACPHISGIVALLKSIHPTWSPAAIKSALVTTASLEDEYGQSIVAEGAPHKQADPFDYGGGHVDPNKAIAPGLIYDIESSDYIRFLCSMGYNNTAISLVAGAKITCRKSTNFINNLNLPSITIHELKQRTTVSRTVTNVGPVNSIYNARVITPAGVSVRVKPSILSFNSTVKKLEFKVTFRSLLRIQGRFSFGNLFWEDGLHTHDELPFILKTKSGANLL
;
A
#
# COMPACT_ATOMS: atom_id res chain seq x y z
N MET A 1 48.50 -55.34 -14.32
CA MET A 1 47.67 -55.56 -15.53
C MET A 1 46.87 -54.27 -15.71
N PHE A 2 47.04 -53.55 -16.82
CA PHE A 2 46.18 -53.64 -18.03
C PHE A 2 44.70 -53.39 -17.71
N PHE A 3 44.02 -52.36 -18.24
CA PHE A 3 44.40 -51.27 -19.16
C PHE A 3 43.52 -50.05 -18.83
N PHE A 4 44.02 -48.83 -19.02
CA PHE A 4 43.19 -47.69 -19.41
C PHE A 4 43.89 -46.97 -20.57
N LYS A 5 43.17 -46.82 -21.69
CA LYS A 5 43.61 -46.09 -22.89
C LYS A 5 42.81 -44.80 -23.04
N SER A 6 43.45 -43.80 -23.62
CA SER A 6 42.93 -42.44 -23.86
C SER A 6 41.73 -42.41 -24.81
N ILE A 7 40.84 -41.41 -24.65
CA ILE A 7 40.06 -40.67 -25.69
C ILE A 7 39.00 -39.78 -24.97
N PRO A 8 38.75 -38.51 -25.36
CA PRO A 8 39.63 -37.54 -26.03
C PRO A 8 39.70 -36.18 -25.27
N LEU A 9 40.52 -35.25 -25.78
CA LEU A 9 40.71 -33.89 -25.24
C LEU A 9 39.54 -32.94 -25.58
N GLY A 10 38.33 -33.21 -25.07
CA GLY A 10 37.08 -32.55 -25.54
C GLY A 10 36.41 -31.54 -24.60
N LEU A 11 36.60 -31.62 -23.27
CA LEU A 11 35.81 -30.85 -22.29
C LEU A 11 36.59 -29.77 -21.52
N LEU A 12 37.84 -29.51 -21.90
CA LEU A 12 38.74 -28.54 -21.25
C LEU A 12 38.51 -27.07 -21.71
N VAL A 13 37.33 -26.77 -22.26
CA VAL A 13 37.03 -25.50 -22.96
C VAL A 13 35.73 -24.82 -22.47
N LEU A 14 34.89 -25.51 -21.68
CA LEU A 14 33.53 -25.04 -21.33
C LEU A 14 33.32 -24.66 -19.85
N CYS A 15 34.39 -24.54 -19.07
CA CYS A 15 34.37 -23.96 -17.71
C CYS A 15 35.04 -22.57 -17.62
N LEU A 16 35.20 -21.89 -18.76
CA LEU A 16 35.52 -20.47 -18.83
C LEU A 16 34.42 -19.71 -19.58
N LEU A 17 33.26 -19.53 -18.92
CA LEU A 17 32.25 -18.51 -19.18
C LEU A 17 31.13 -18.58 -18.11
N HIS A 18 30.42 -17.46 -17.91
CA HIS A 18 29.32 -17.29 -16.93
C HIS A 18 29.72 -17.32 -15.44
N HIS A 19 30.46 -16.29 -15.04
CA HIS A 19 30.32 -15.68 -13.73
C HIS A 19 29.96 -14.19 -13.93
N SER A 20 28.72 -13.82 -13.59
CA SER A 20 28.20 -12.45 -13.61
C SER A 20 26.97 -12.42 -12.67
N ALA A 21 27.12 -11.97 -11.43
CA ALA A 21 27.22 -10.56 -10.99
C ALA A 21 25.83 -9.93 -10.80
N ILE A 22 25.44 -9.79 -9.54
CA ILE A 22 24.33 -8.94 -9.11
C ILE A 22 24.97 -7.60 -8.76
N GLY A 23 24.70 -6.57 -9.57
CA GLY A 23 25.21 -5.22 -9.34
C GLY A 23 24.44 -4.50 -8.22
N ALA A 24 25.06 -3.49 -7.63
CA ALA A 24 24.38 -2.57 -6.71
C ALA A 24 23.52 -1.56 -7.48
N SER A 25 22.59 -0.90 -6.78
CA SER A 25 21.90 0.29 -7.32
C SER A 25 22.78 1.54 -7.17
N PRO A 26 22.75 2.48 -8.13
CA PRO A 26 23.36 3.80 -7.94
C PRO A 26 22.58 4.62 -6.90
N LEU A 27 23.30 5.49 -6.19
CA LEU A 27 22.73 6.47 -5.26
C LEU A 27 22.04 7.61 -6.01
N TYR A 28 22.72 8.16 -7.02
CA TYR A 28 22.21 9.24 -7.85
C TYR A 28 22.92 9.32 -9.21
N HIS A 29 22.40 10.15 -10.11
CA HIS A 29 23.01 10.44 -11.42
C HIS A 29 22.52 11.78 -11.99
N PHE A 30 23.32 12.41 -12.85
CA PHE A 30 22.89 13.53 -13.70
C PHE A 30 23.31 13.31 -15.15
N CYS A 31 22.49 13.78 -16.09
CA CYS A 31 22.78 13.77 -17.52
C CYS A 31 22.99 15.21 -18.02
N PHE A 32 24.25 15.68 -18.06
CA PHE A 32 24.60 17.08 -18.33
C PHE A 32 25.33 17.28 -19.68
N SER A 33 24.59 17.29 -20.78
CA SER A 33 25.00 17.98 -22.01
C SER A 33 23.76 18.31 -22.86
N PRO A 34 23.70 19.50 -23.49
CA PRO A 34 22.61 19.86 -24.40
C PRO A 34 22.67 19.07 -25.71
N GLU A 35 23.86 18.60 -26.10
CA GLU A 35 24.04 17.80 -27.31
C GLU A 35 23.92 16.29 -27.03
N ASN A 36 23.25 15.60 -27.95
CA ASN A 36 23.18 14.15 -27.98
C ASN A 36 24.10 13.56 -29.06
N TYR A 37 24.49 12.30 -28.88
CA TYR A 37 25.25 11.50 -29.86
C TYR A 37 24.42 10.27 -30.27
N THR A 38 24.46 9.86 -31.55
CA THR A 38 23.79 8.61 -31.99
C THR A 38 24.64 7.38 -31.66
N ALA A 39 24.01 6.21 -31.50
CA ALA A 39 24.69 4.96 -31.14
C ALA A 39 25.95 4.69 -31.98
N ASP A 40 25.81 4.79 -33.30
CA ASP A 40 26.86 4.50 -34.29
C ASP A 40 27.78 5.69 -34.58
N SER A 41 27.66 6.80 -33.84
CA SER A 41 28.53 7.96 -34.01
C SER A 41 29.95 7.68 -33.50
N PRO A 42 30.98 8.36 -34.05
CA PRO A 42 32.34 8.27 -33.52
C PRO A 42 32.44 8.65 -32.04
N TYR A 43 31.56 9.53 -31.54
CA TYR A 43 31.46 9.85 -30.12
C TYR A 43 31.06 8.63 -29.27
N GLY A 44 30.05 7.86 -29.70
CA GLY A 44 29.63 6.63 -29.02
C GLY A 44 30.72 5.56 -29.00
N ALA A 45 31.45 5.39 -30.11
CA ALA A 45 32.61 4.51 -30.18
C ALA A 45 33.75 4.94 -29.24
N ASN A 46 34.02 6.24 -29.16
CA ASN A 46 35.03 6.81 -28.26
C ASN A 46 34.63 6.70 -26.78
N LEU A 47 33.34 6.84 -26.44
CA LEU A 47 32.81 6.67 -25.08
C LEU A 47 32.94 5.22 -24.59
N ASN A 48 32.59 4.24 -25.43
CA ASN A 48 32.80 2.82 -25.11
C ASN A 48 34.30 2.51 -24.90
N SER A 49 35.16 3.07 -25.75
CA SER A 49 36.62 2.92 -25.64
C SER A 49 37.20 3.58 -24.38
N LEU A 50 36.64 4.73 -23.97
CA LEU A 50 36.96 5.42 -22.71
C LEU A 50 36.57 4.60 -21.47
N PHE A 51 35.40 3.94 -21.47
CA PHE A 51 35.02 3.08 -20.34
C PHE A 51 35.94 1.86 -20.22
N SER A 52 36.39 1.26 -21.34
CA SER A 52 37.44 0.23 -21.32
C SER A 52 38.79 0.74 -20.76
N LEU A 53 39.12 2.02 -21.01
CA LEU A 53 40.31 2.68 -20.48
C LEU A 53 40.20 2.99 -18.97
N LEU A 54 39.01 3.36 -18.48
CA LEU A 54 38.75 3.55 -17.05
C LEU A 54 38.74 2.20 -16.30
N TYR A 55 38.06 1.19 -16.85
CA TYR A 55 38.04 -0.18 -16.32
C TYR A 55 39.45 -0.75 -16.08
N THR A 56 40.41 -0.48 -16.96
CA THR A 56 41.79 -0.95 -16.80
C THR A 56 42.64 -0.08 -15.87
N LYS A 57 42.35 1.22 -15.73
CA LYS A 57 43.13 2.15 -14.89
C LYS A 57 42.69 2.21 -13.43
N VAL A 58 41.39 2.13 -13.15
CA VAL A 58 40.81 2.49 -11.85
C VAL A 58 40.99 1.40 -10.77
N PRO A 59 40.82 0.08 -11.03
CA PRO A 59 40.92 -0.95 -9.99
C PRO A 59 42.25 -1.04 -9.20
N PRO A 60 43.45 -0.96 -9.81
CA PRO A 60 44.71 -1.12 -9.07
C PRO A 60 45.07 0.08 -8.19
N THR A 61 44.44 1.25 -8.41
CA THR A 61 44.74 2.51 -7.72
C THR A 61 43.57 3.02 -6.88
N GLY A 62 42.34 2.67 -7.24
CA GLY A 62 41.10 3.33 -6.83
C GLY A 62 40.81 4.65 -7.57
N PHE A 63 41.53 4.99 -8.64
CA PHE A 63 41.32 6.22 -9.42
C PHE A 63 41.86 6.13 -10.85
N GLY A 64 41.12 6.65 -11.82
CA GLY A 64 41.60 6.75 -13.21
C GLY A 64 40.90 7.84 -14.01
N LEU A 65 41.64 8.38 -14.98
CA LEU A 65 41.17 9.36 -15.96
C LEU A 65 41.64 9.00 -17.38
N GLY A 66 40.95 9.51 -18.39
CA GLY A 66 41.35 9.35 -19.79
C GLY A 66 40.53 10.19 -20.77
N SER A 67 41.13 10.46 -21.93
CA SER A 67 40.44 11.04 -23.08
C SER A 67 40.54 10.08 -24.26
N THR A 68 39.47 9.98 -25.05
CA THR A 68 39.44 9.17 -26.29
C THR A 68 38.78 9.95 -27.42
N GLY A 69 39.30 9.83 -28.63
CA GLY A 69 38.85 10.63 -29.78
C GLY A 69 39.58 11.96 -29.93
N GLN A 70 39.14 12.77 -30.90
CA GLN A 70 39.70 14.07 -31.23
C GLN A 70 38.59 15.06 -31.65
N ALA A 71 38.84 16.35 -31.40
CA ALA A 71 37.95 17.46 -31.75
C ALA A 71 36.50 17.20 -31.29
N LYS A 72 35.49 17.46 -32.14
CA LYS A 72 34.05 17.31 -31.83
C LYS A 72 33.57 15.90 -31.43
N ASN A 73 34.46 14.89 -31.51
CA ASN A 73 34.19 13.50 -31.11
C ASN A 73 35.03 13.07 -29.89
N GLN A 74 35.78 13.98 -29.27
CA GLN A 74 36.57 13.69 -28.07
C GLN A 74 35.65 13.50 -26.87
N VAL A 75 35.92 12.47 -26.08
CA VAL A 75 35.24 12.14 -24.83
C VAL A 75 36.28 12.11 -23.73
N ASN A 76 36.00 12.77 -22.60
CA ASN A 76 36.85 12.81 -21.42
C ASN A 76 36.10 12.14 -20.28
N GLY A 77 36.76 11.30 -19.49
CA GLY A 77 36.14 10.59 -18.37
C GLY A 77 37.06 10.33 -17.20
N LEU A 78 36.44 10.18 -16.04
CA LEU A 78 37.06 9.98 -14.74
C LEU A 78 36.22 9.00 -13.93
N ALA A 79 36.86 8.10 -13.20
CA ALA A 79 36.20 7.32 -12.16
C ALA A 79 37.09 7.25 -10.90
N LEU A 80 36.44 7.30 -9.74
CA LEU A 80 37.06 7.35 -8.42
C LEU A 80 36.34 6.34 -7.52
N CYS A 81 37.08 5.49 -6.83
CA CYS A 81 36.57 4.63 -5.77
C CYS A 81 36.83 5.27 -4.40
N ARG A 82 35.97 4.97 -3.42
CA ARG A 82 36.12 5.45 -2.05
C ARG A 82 37.42 4.92 -1.44
N GLY A 83 38.14 5.72 -0.66
CA GLY A 83 39.55 5.45 -0.31
C GLY A 83 39.83 4.16 0.47
N ASP A 84 38.82 3.59 1.11
CA ASP A 84 38.81 2.34 1.89
C ASP A 84 38.38 1.09 1.08
N VAL A 85 37.77 1.27 -0.09
CA VAL A 85 37.18 0.18 -0.90
C VAL A 85 38.26 -0.71 -1.51
N SER A 86 38.03 -2.03 -1.52
CA SER A 86 38.96 -3.00 -2.11
C SER A 86 39.04 -2.86 -3.64
N SER A 87 40.19 -3.18 -4.23
CA SER A 87 40.36 -3.19 -5.69
C SER A 87 39.36 -4.10 -6.43
N LYS A 88 38.83 -5.15 -5.77
CA LYS A 88 37.81 -6.04 -6.34
C LYS A 88 36.46 -5.33 -6.43
N ASP A 89 36.02 -4.71 -5.33
CA ASP A 89 34.69 -4.11 -5.24
C ASP A 89 34.65 -2.76 -5.97
N CYS A 90 35.78 -2.05 -6.00
CA CYS A 90 36.04 -0.92 -6.89
C CYS A 90 35.90 -1.31 -8.37
N ASN A 91 36.45 -2.46 -8.78
CA ASN A 91 36.32 -2.95 -10.16
C ASN A 91 34.85 -3.21 -10.52
N THR A 92 34.11 -3.95 -9.68
CA THR A 92 32.68 -4.21 -9.87
C THR A 92 31.89 -2.91 -9.99
N CYS A 93 32.11 -1.97 -9.05
CA CYS A 93 31.42 -0.69 -9.04
C CYS A 93 31.66 0.12 -10.32
N VAL A 94 32.89 0.18 -10.83
CA VAL A 94 33.23 0.93 -12.06
C VAL A 94 32.65 0.26 -13.31
N VAL A 95 32.56 -1.07 -13.35
CA VAL A 95 31.86 -1.81 -14.43
C VAL A 95 30.37 -1.49 -14.42
N ASP A 96 29.72 -1.63 -13.25
CA ASP A 96 28.28 -1.41 -13.09
C ASP A 96 27.93 0.04 -13.42
N ALA A 97 28.67 1.02 -12.88
CA ALA A 97 28.54 2.43 -13.21
C ALA A 97 28.70 2.72 -14.72
N SER A 98 29.65 2.07 -15.40
CA SER A 98 29.86 2.22 -16.86
C SER A 98 28.72 1.60 -17.69
N LYS A 99 27.97 0.64 -17.15
CA LYS A 99 26.76 0.09 -17.77
C LYS A 99 25.55 0.99 -17.49
N GLU A 100 25.24 1.17 -16.21
CA GLU A 100 24.07 1.87 -15.70
C GLU A 100 23.98 3.31 -16.20
N ILE A 101 25.10 4.05 -16.31
CA ILE A 101 25.10 5.43 -16.81
C ILE A 101 24.65 5.55 -18.28
N ARG A 102 24.85 4.51 -19.11
CA ARG A 102 24.37 4.49 -20.51
C ARG A 102 22.89 4.15 -20.61
N GLU A 103 22.38 3.36 -19.67
CA GLU A 103 20.97 3.00 -19.59
C GLU A 103 20.13 4.16 -19.02
N ARG A 104 20.68 4.95 -18.07
CA ARG A 104 20.03 6.12 -17.48
C ARG A 104 20.23 7.44 -18.23
N CYS A 105 21.40 7.66 -18.84
CA CYS A 105 21.70 8.83 -19.67
C CYS A 105 21.91 8.45 -21.16
N PRO A 106 20.93 7.78 -21.81
CA PRO A 106 21.10 7.32 -23.18
C PRO A 106 21.36 8.50 -24.12
N TYR A 107 22.34 8.33 -25.01
CA TYR A 107 22.71 9.29 -26.06
C TYR A 107 23.23 10.65 -25.58
N ARG A 108 23.47 10.86 -24.27
CA ARG A 108 23.93 12.15 -23.71
C ARG A 108 25.45 12.28 -23.78
N LYS A 109 25.97 13.40 -24.29
CA LYS A 109 27.43 13.61 -24.36
C LYS A 109 28.12 13.80 -23.00
N GLY A 110 27.40 14.20 -21.96
CA GLY A 110 27.93 14.31 -20.60
C GLY A 110 26.99 13.70 -19.57
N ALA A 111 27.54 13.01 -18.58
CA ALA A 111 26.82 12.43 -17.46
C ALA A 111 27.74 12.10 -16.26
N ILE A 112 27.14 11.95 -15.07
CA ILE A 112 27.79 11.46 -13.85
C ILE A 112 26.85 10.50 -13.11
N ILE A 113 27.42 9.50 -12.44
CA ILE A 113 26.73 8.53 -11.59
C ILE A 113 27.53 8.27 -10.31
N TRP A 114 26.82 8.03 -9.20
CA TRP A 114 27.40 7.74 -7.88
C TRP A 114 26.87 6.44 -7.29
N TYR A 115 27.71 5.78 -6.50
CA TYR A 115 27.48 4.54 -5.77
C TYR A 115 28.17 4.64 -4.40
N ASP A 116 27.83 3.77 -3.44
CA ASP A 116 28.50 3.72 -2.14
C ASP A 116 30.02 3.47 -2.22
N HIS A 117 30.48 2.82 -3.28
CA HIS A 117 31.88 2.43 -3.45
C HIS A 117 32.65 3.26 -4.49
N CYS A 118 31.97 3.98 -5.40
CA CYS A 118 32.62 4.72 -6.48
C CYS A 118 31.72 5.77 -7.14
N LEU A 119 32.33 6.65 -7.94
CA LEU A 119 31.64 7.52 -8.89
C LEU A 119 32.29 7.44 -10.27
N LEU A 120 31.55 7.82 -11.31
CA LEU A 120 32.02 7.89 -12.69
C LEU A 120 31.39 9.11 -13.40
N LYS A 121 32.23 9.95 -14.02
CA LYS A 121 31.86 11.18 -14.76
C LYS A 121 32.43 11.09 -16.18
N TYR A 122 31.67 11.52 -17.19
CA TYR A 122 32.20 11.76 -18.54
C TYR A 122 31.58 13.02 -19.18
N SER A 123 32.31 13.64 -20.11
CA SER A 123 31.85 14.78 -20.91
C SER A 123 32.71 14.98 -22.17
N ASP A 124 32.09 15.58 -23.18
CA ASP A 124 32.71 16.16 -24.38
C ASP A 124 33.68 17.31 -24.06
N VAL A 125 33.44 18.03 -22.95
CA VAL A 125 34.35 19.04 -22.41
C VAL A 125 35.36 18.39 -21.47
N SER A 126 36.62 18.85 -21.47
CA SER A 126 37.65 18.35 -20.55
C SER A 126 37.48 18.94 -19.15
N PHE A 127 37.56 18.09 -18.12
CA PHE A 127 37.36 18.47 -16.72
C PHE A 127 38.46 17.92 -15.77
N PHE A 128 39.70 17.72 -16.24
CA PHE A 128 40.82 17.17 -15.41
C PHE A 128 41.74 18.23 -14.77
N GLY A 129 41.99 18.10 -13.46
CA GLY A 129 42.85 18.98 -12.63
C GLY A 129 42.19 20.27 -12.12
N GLN A 130 41.03 20.17 -11.45
CA GLN A 130 39.95 21.18 -11.54
C GLN A 130 39.12 21.35 -10.19
N ILE A 131 38.59 22.56 -9.81
CA ILE A 131 37.37 22.91 -8.94
C ILE A 131 35.87 23.65 -9.37
N ASP A 132 34.74 23.57 -10.24
CA ASP A 132 33.65 22.82 -11.16
C ASP A 132 32.36 22.20 -10.58
N SER A 133 31.35 23.02 -10.48
CA SER A 133 30.25 22.85 -9.56
C SER A 133 28.96 22.18 -10.07
N ARG A 134 28.87 21.82 -11.35
CA ARG A 134 27.57 21.78 -12.06
C ARG A 134 26.54 20.66 -11.73
N ASN A 135 26.79 19.72 -10.83
CA ASN A 135 25.97 18.48 -10.70
C ASN A 135 25.79 18.00 -9.24
N ARG A 136 25.03 18.72 -8.40
CA ARG A 136 25.05 18.52 -6.94
C ARG A 136 24.02 17.53 -6.42
N PHE A 137 24.45 16.64 -5.53
CA PHE A 137 23.55 15.73 -4.81
C PHE A 137 23.88 15.71 -3.32
N TYR A 138 22.82 15.72 -2.51
CA TYR A 138 22.88 15.67 -1.06
C TYR A 138 21.94 14.55 -0.56
N MET A 139 22.33 13.86 0.52
CA MET A 139 21.46 13.00 1.30
C MET A 139 21.53 13.40 2.76
N TRP A 140 20.41 13.38 3.47
CA TRP A 140 20.38 13.63 4.92
C TRP A 140 19.41 12.70 5.62
N ASN A 141 19.67 12.45 6.91
CA ASN A 141 18.74 11.72 7.76
C ASN A 141 17.50 12.60 8.02
N VAL A 142 16.31 12.02 7.95
CA VAL A 142 15.05 12.72 8.26
C VAL A 142 14.92 13.08 9.74
N GLN A 143 15.69 12.44 10.63
CA GLN A 143 15.71 12.72 12.07
C GLN A 143 16.68 13.84 12.43
N GLU A 144 16.28 14.69 13.39
CA GLU A 144 17.08 15.77 13.96
C GLU A 144 17.73 15.39 15.31
N VAL A 145 18.80 16.09 15.68
CA VAL A 145 19.42 16.04 17.02
C VAL A 145 18.84 17.09 17.95
N GLU A 146 18.83 16.80 19.25
CA GLU A 146 18.21 17.68 20.27
C GLU A 146 19.01 18.97 20.52
N ASN A 147 20.31 18.99 20.19
CA ASN A 147 21.16 20.17 20.25
C ASN A 147 21.89 20.38 18.91
N GLY A 148 21.13 20.91 17.93
CA GLY A 148 21.63 21.20 16.59
C GLY A 148 22.88 22.07 16.57
N THR A 149 22.96 23.11 17.41
CA THR A 149 24.11 24.02 17.46
C THR A 149 25.41 23.30 17.80
N LEU A 150 25.44 22.57 18.92
CA LEU A 150 26.63 21.82 19.36
C LEU A 150 27.02 20.71 18.35
N PHE A 151 26.01 20.07 17.75
CA PHE A 151 26.22 19.05 16.73
C PHE A 151 26.83 19.63 15.46
N ASN A 152 26.30 20.74 14.95
CA ASN A 152 26.84 21.43 13.77
C ASN A 152 28.26 21.95 14.03
N GLU A 153 28.55 22.46 15.23
CA GLU A 153 29.91 22.85 15.63
C GLU A 153 30.88 21.65 15.61
N LYS A 154 30.49 20.50 16.19
CA LYS A 154 31.31 19.28 16.20
C LYS A 154 31.45 18.61 14.83
N VAL A 155 30.41 18.66 14.00
CA VAL A 155 30.45 18.28 12.58
C VAL A 155 31.46 19.13 11.83
N LYS A 156 31.41 20.45 12.00
CA LYS A 156 32.34 21.38 11.34
C LYS A 156 33.78 21.17 11.81
N GLU A 157 33.99 20.98 13.11
CA GLU A 157 35.30 20.67 13.70
C GLU A 157 35.92 19.39 13.10
N LEU A 158 35.15 18.28 13.10
CA LEU A 158 35.60 17.00 12.54
C LEU A 158 35.93 17.11 11.05
N LEU A 159 35.02 17.67 10.26
CA LEU A 159 35.21 17.75 8.81
C LEU A 159 36.30 18.74 8.40
N SER A 160 36.47 19.87 9.10
CA SER A 160 37.62 20.75 8.87
C SER A 160 38.94 20.06 9.23
N GLY A 161 38.97 19.20 10.26
CA GLY A 161 40.10 18.31 10.52
C GLY A 161 40.43 17.40 9.34
N LEU A 162 39.42 16.67 8.84
CA LEU A 162 39.55 15.76 7.69
C LEU A 162 39.85 16.49 6.37
N SER A 163 39.42 17.76 6.22
CA SER A 163 39.79 18.63 5.10
C SER A 163 41.30 18.86 5.05
N ASN A 164 41.93 19.18 6.19
CA ASN A 164 43.39 19.31 6.28
C ASN A 164 44.08 17.97 5.96
N GLU A 165 43.66 16.87 6.59
CA GLU A 165 44.31 15.55 6.44
C GLU A 165 44.24 15.02 5.00
N ALA A 166 43.07 15.10 4.37
CA ALA A 166 42.87 14.66 2.98
C ALA A 166 43.63 15.52 1.96
N SER A 167 43.93 16.79 2.27
CA SER A 167 44.61 17.72 1.36
C SER A 167 46.13 17.82 1.54
N GLU A 168 46.67 17.53 2.74
CA GLU A 168 48.07 17.86 3.07
C GLU A 168 49.05 16.67 2.95
N ALA A 169 48.62 15.40 3.05
CA ALA A 169 49.56 14.27 3.17
C ALA A 169 49.25 12.97 2.39
N ASN A 170 48.01 12.71 1.94
CA ASN A 170 47.62 11.38 1.46
C ASN A 170 47.63 11.22 -0.08
N GLN A 171 48.36 10.24 -0.62
CA GLN A 171 48.31 9.86 -2.05
C GLN A 171 46.90 9.43 -2.53
N LYS A 172 45.98 9.11 -1.63
CA LYS A 172 44.56 8.82 -1.96
C LYS A 172 43.66 10.06 -1.99
N LEU A 173 44.12 11.22 -1.49
CA LEU A 173 43.32 12.40 -1.11
C LEU A 173 42.02 12.03 -0.37
N TYR A 174 42.19 11.28 0.72
CA TYR A 174 41.12 10.67 1.50
C TYR A 174 41.46 10.70 2.99
N ALA A 175 40.49 11.02 3.85
CA ALA A 175 40.64 10.98 5.30
C ALA A 175 39.34 10.47 5.96
N THR A 176 39.49 9.82 7.11
CA THR A 176 38.40 9.30 7.93
C THR A 176 38.71 9.52 9.40
N GLY A 177 37.74 9.93 10.20
CA GLY A 177 37.95 10.15 11.62
C GLY A 177 36.64 10.17 12.41
N GLU A 178 36.78 10.32 13.71
CA GLU A 178 35.67 10.36 14.66
C GLU A 178 35.85 11.51 15.66
N VAL A 179 34.75 12.08 16.16
CA VAL A 179 34.77 12.98 17.32
C VAL A 179 33.62 12.63 18.25
N GLN A 180 33.91 12.58 19.56
CA GLN A 180 32.90 12.33 20.57
C GLN A 180 32.04 13.59 20.79
N LEU A 181 30.73 13.43 20.66
CA LEU A 181 29.71 14.47 20.83
C LEU A 181 29.33 14.60 22.32
N ASP A 182 29.14 13.47 23.00
CA ASP A 182 28.84 13.37 24.43
C ASP A 182 29.32 12.03 25.02
N THR A 183 29.13 11.80 26.33
CA THR A 183 29.60 10.60 27.05
C THR A 183 29.07 9.26 26.53
N PHE A 184 28.05 9.30 25.68
CA PHE A 184 27.45 8.16 24.99
C PHE A 184 27.53 8.26 23.46
N THR A 185 27.97 9.34 22.81
CA THR A 185 27.75 9.54 21.35
C THR A 185 29.02 9.88 20.58
N THR A 186 29.27 9.20 19.46
CA THR A 186 30.40 9.44 18.55
C THR A 186 29.93 9.77 17.14
N LEU A 187 30.40 10.91 16.60
CA LEU A 187 30.30 11.27 15.19
C LEU A 187 31.43 10.59 14.40
N TYR A 188 31.13 10.05 13.24
CA TYR A 188 32.08 9.51 12.25
C TYR A 188 32.02 10.33 10.98
N GLY A 189 33.17 10.69 10.42
CA GLY A 189 33.31 11.55 9.25
C GLY A 189 34.26 10.97 8.21
N ILE A 190 33.96 11.24 6.93
CA ILE A 190 34.80 10.91 5.77
C ILE A 190 34.91 12.15 4.88
N ALA A 191 36.11 12.45 4.36
CA ALA A 191 36.34 13.48 3.34
C ALA A 191 37.19 12.92 2.18
N GLN A 192 36.85 13.25 0.93
CA GLN A 192 37.60 12.77 -0.24
C GLN A 192 37.62 13.75 -1.43
N CYS A 193 38.75 13.79 -2.15
CA CYS A 193 38.90 14.48 -3.43
C CYS A 193 39.17 13.50 -4.59
N THR A 194 38.94 13.95 -5.83
CA THR A 194 39.53 13.27 -7.00
C THR A 194 41.02 13.56 -7.08
N ARG A 195 41.82 12.57 -7.51
CA ARG A 195 43.29 12.61 -7.37
C ARG A 195 44.01 13.29 -8.53
N ASP A 196 43.27 14.01 -9.36
CA ASP A 196 43.76 14.99 -10.31
C ASP A 196 43.82 16.42 -9.72
N LEU A 197 43.15 16.67 -8.59
CA LEU A 197 43.28 17.92 -7.83
C LEU A 197 44.67 18.09 -7.21
N SER A 198 45.15 19.33 -7.13
CA SER A 198 46.26 19.67 -6.24
C SER A 198 45.81 19.61 -4.78
N GLY A 199 46.72 19.44 -3.81
CA GLY A 199 46.36 19.49 -2.39
C GLY A 199 45.67 20.80 -1.99
N VAL A 200 46.17 21.93 -2.50
CA VAL A 200 45.58 23.26 -2.27
C VAL A 200 44.16 23.37 -2.84
N ASP A 201 43.91 22.75 -3.99
CA ASP A 201 42.61 22.80 -4.67
C ASP A 201 41.63 21.76 -4.11
N CYS A 202 42.14 20.63 -3.62
CA CYS A 202 41.42 19.70 -2.77
C CYS A 202 40.97 20.39 -1.47
N LYS A 203 41.84 21.17 -0.81
CA LYS A 203 41.45 21.92 0.40
C LYS A 203 40.37 22.96 0.13
N LYS A 204 40.55 23.79 -0.90
CA LYS A 204 39.54 24.77 -1.38
C LYS A 204 38.21 24.10 -1.75
N CYS A 205 38.27 22.90 -2.33
CA CYS A 205 37.12 22.04 -2.55
C CYS A 205 36.49 21.71 -1.20
N LEU A 206 37.12 20.86 -0.38
CA LEU A 206 36.60 20.31 0.88
C LEU A 206 36.02 21.37 1.83
N ASP A 207 36.69 22.51 2.00
CA ASP A 207 36.20 23.61 2.84
C ASP A 207 34.90 24.26 2.33
N SER A 208 34.66 24.24 1.01
CA SER A 208 33.50 24.89 0.37
C SER A 208 32.17 24.22 0.74
N ALA A 209 32.07 22.88 0.70
CA ALA A 209 30.84 22.23 1.15
C ALA A 209 30.71 22.11 2.67
N ILE A 210 31.81 22.10 3.43
CA ILE A 210 31.72 22.24 4.89
C ILE A 210 30.99 23.56 5.24
N SER A 211 31.12 24.59 4.40
CA SER A 211 30.34 25.84 4.54
C SER A 211 28.86 25.73 4.11
N GLU A 212 28.49 24.69 3.36
CA GLU A 212 27.14 24.45 2.81
C GLU A 212 26.30 23.47 3.60
N LEU A 213 26.91 22.61 4.43
CA LEU A 213 26.19 21.68 5.31
C LEU A 213 25.09 22.34 6.16
N PRO A 214 25.23 23.57 6.70
CA PRO A 214 24.14 24.26 7.40
C PRO A 214 22.93 24.61 6.51
N ASN A 215 23.07 24.59 5.18
CA ASN A 215 21.98 24.90 4.25
C ASN A 215 21.16 23.64 3.86
N CYS A 216 21.72 22.44 3.99
CA CYS A 216 21.08 21.18 3.55
C CYS A 216 20.95 20.11 4.65
N CYS A 217 21.79 20.12 5.67
CA CYS A 217 21.91 19.09 6.71
C CYS A 217 21.79 19.65 8.14
N ASP A 218 21.24 20.85 8.33
CA ASP A 218 21.12 21.50 9.64
C ASP A 218 20.46 20.58 10.68
N ALA A 219 21.18 20.36 11.79
CA ALA A 219 20.79 19.52 12.92
C ALA A 219 20.40 18.06 12.56
N LYS A 220 20.69 17.54 11.37
CA LYS A 220 20.30 16.17 10.97
C LYS A 220 21.23 15.11 11.56
N ARG A 221 20.69 13.98 12.01
CA ARG A 221 21.43 12.83 12.62
C ARG A 221 22.42 12.10 11.70
N GLY A 222 22.73 12.65 10.53
CA GLY A 222 23.61 12.09 9.51
C GLY A 222 23.39 12.80 8.18
N GLY A 223 24.44 12.93 7.37
CA GLY A 223 24.40 13.69 6.12
C GLY A 223 25.55 13.33 5.18
N ARG A 224 25.35 13.56 3.88
CA ARG A 224 26.29 13.22 2.80
C ARG A 224 26.15 14.23 1.65
N ASP A 225 27.27 14.77 1.18
CA ASP A 225 27.41 15.60 -0.05
C ASP A 225 28.46 14.90 -0.94
N GLU A 226 28.27 14.82 -2.25
CA GLU A 226 29.10 13.96 -3.14
C GLU A 226 29.57 14.65 -4.43
N THR A 227 30.61 15.49 -4.41
CA THR A 227 30.82 16.45 -5.50
C THR A 227 32.30 16.79 -5.92
N LEU A 228 32.53 17.30 -7.17
CA LEU A 228 33.72 17.08 -8.09
C LEU A 228 34.00 18.13 -9.28
N VAL A 229 35.14 18.87 -9.36
CA VAL A 229 35.19 20.37 -9.67
C VAL A 229 36.30 20.87 -10.84
N ARG A 230 36.41 22.12 -11.55
CA ARG A 230 37.35 23.32 -12.08
C ARG A 230 37.29 24.78 -11.45
N LYS A 231 38.39 25.34 -10.85
CA LYS A 231 38.60 26.78 -10.52
C LYS A 231 39.91 27.30 -11.12
N GLU A 232 39.87 28.51 -11.69
CA GLU A 232 40.89 29.57 -11.89
C GLU A 232 40.12 30.71 -12.62
N ASP A 233 40.38 32.01 -12.47
CA ASP A 233 41.49 32.71 -11.82
C ASP A 233 41.00 34.00 -11.09
N CYS A 234 41.89 34.87 -10.59
CA CYS A 234 41.52 36.05 -9.77
C CYS A 234 41.75 37.45 -10.38
N LEU A 235 40.85 38.38 -10.00
CA LEU A 235 41.01 39.85 -9.87
C LEU A 235 41.01 40.76 -11.13
N ASN A 236 40.40 41.94 -10.90
CA ASN A 236 40.37 43.16 -11.73
C ASN A 236 39.50 43.08 -13.01
N GLU A 237 38.84 44.16 -13.46
CA GLU A 237 38.99 45.59 -13.11
C GLU A 237 37.74 46.26 -12.48
N PHE A 238 37.96 47.43 -11.87
CA PHE A 238 36.94 48.33 -11.33
C PHE A 238 36.84 49.58 -12.22
N THR A 239 35.67 49.88 -12.81
CA THR A 239 35.32 51.24 -13.27
C THR A 239 33.83 51.54 -13.04
N LYS A 240 33.48 52.83 -12.96
CA LYS A 240 32.12 53.35 -12.74
C LYS A 240 31.60 54.00 -14.04
N ASP A 241 30.30 53.89 -14.33
CA ASP A 241 29.34 55.02 -14.24
C ASP A 241 27.92 54.66 -14.79
N TYR A 242 26.98 55.58 -14.60
CA TYR A 242 25.53 55.55 -14.94
C TYR A 242 25.23 55.76 -16.47
N PRO A 243 23.98 55.67 -17.02
CA PRO A 243 22.65 55.69 -16.38
C PRO A 243 21.51 54.76 -16.93
N LYS A 244 20.34 54.85 -16.26
CA LYS A 244 18.96 54.37 -16.55
C LYS A 244 18.56 54.00 -18.00
N ASN A 245 17.83 52.89 -18.17
CA ASN A 245 16.42 52.82 -18.60
C ASN A 245 15.83 51.38 -18.55
N THR A 246 14.49 51.26 -18.48
CA THR A 246 13.66 50.02 -18.35
C THR A 246 13.05 49.58 -19.70
N PRO A 247 12.33 48.42 -19.87
CA PRO A 247 11.75 47.49 -18.86
C PRO A 247 11.83 45.95 -19.15
N LEU A 248 11.29 45.13 -18.22
CA LEU A 248 10.83 43.72 -18.31
C LEU A 248 11.85 42.62 -18.74
N ASP A 249 11.88 41.41 -18.17
CA ASP A 249 11.61 40.89 -16.81
C ASP A 249 12.16 39.43 -16.73
N ASP A 250 12.31 38.89 -15.51
CA ASP A 250 12.45 37.44 -15.13
C ASP A 250 13.73 36.59 -15.43
N ILE A 251 14.20 35.94 -14.34
CA ILE A 251 14.80 34.57 -14.22
C ILE A 251 16.33 34.32 -14.42
N ALA A 252 16.83 33.37 -13.59
CA ALA A 252 18.15 32.68 -13.52
C ALA A 252 19.37 33.48 -12.97
N VAL A 253 20.18 33.08 -11.96
CA VAL A 253 20.68 31.80 -11.37
C VAL A 253 22.12 31.44 -11.80
N CYS A 254 22.99 31.24 -10.80
CA CYS A 254 24.25 30.45 -10.70
C CYS A 254 24.79 30.71 -9.26
N ASP A 255 24.73 29.81 -8.26
CA ASP A 255 25.36 28.48 -8.10
C ASP A 255 26.89 28.50 -8.34
N LYS A 256 27.76 28.50 -7.30
CA LYS A 256 28.12 27.46 -6.26
C LYS A 256 29.28 26.55 -6.76
N ASP A 257 29.88 25.51 -6.12
CA ASP A 257 29.52 24.49 -5.09
C ASP A 257 30.76 23.97 -4.26
N PHE A 258 31.29 22.73 -4.08
CA PHE A 258 31.08 21.28 -4.45
C PHE A 258 32.20 20.41 -3.68
N VAL A 259 31.93 19.24 -3.03
CA VAL A 259 32.83 18.31 -2.21
C VAL A 259 32.29 16.87 -1.98
N PHE A 260 33.14 15.85 -1.68
CA PHE A 260 32.70 14.59 -1.02
C PHE A 260 32.83 14.59 0.53
N ILE A 261 31.71 14.47 1.25
CA ILE A 261 31.58 14.34 2.73
C ILE A 261 30.57 13.24 3.07
N SER A 262 30.82 12.45 4.12
CA SER A 262 29.82 11.53 4.70
C SER A 262 29.89 11.51 6.23
N LEU A 263 28.74 11.49 6.90
CA LEU A 263 28.62 11.59 8.36
C LEU A 263 27.61 10.59 8.95
N THR A 264 28.07 9.78 9.92
CA THR A 264 27.30 8.73 10.61
C THR A 264 27.48 8.86 12.12
N VAL A 265 26.52 8.42 12.94
CA VAL A 265 26.54 8.64 14.40
C VAL A 265 26.12 7.36 15.15
N TYR A 266 26.93 6.93 16.12
CA TYR A 266 26.66 5.74 16.95
C TYR A 266 26.91 6.01 18.44
N TRP A 267 26.26 5.23 19.30
CA TRP A 267 26.25 5.45 20.75
C TRP A 267 27.04 4.37 21.52
N VAL A 268 28.04 4.75 22.32
CA VAL A 268 28.94 3.87 23.13
C VAL A 268 29.30 4.52 24.48
N LEU A 269 29.25 3.73 25.56
CA LEU A 269 29.58 4.15 26.95
C LEU A 269 31.10 4.19 27.25
N SER A 270 31.47 4.92 28.30
CA SER A 270 32.84 5.37 28.61
C SER A 270 33.42 4.77 29.93
N PRO A 271 34.72 4.97 30.27
CA PRO A 271 35.57 3.87 30.81
C PRO A 271 36.20 4.10 32.21
N VAL A 272 36.93 3.09 32.71
CA VAL A 272 38.00 3.25 33.73
C VAL A 272 39.25 2.42 33.36
N ASP A 273 40.41 3.04 33.55
CA ASP A 273 41.84 2.66 33.45
C ASP A 273 42.27 1.21 33.15
N ARG A 274 43.21 0.92 32.23
CA ARG A 274 44.53 1.51 31.83
C ARG A 274 45.74 1.07 32.67
N TYR A 275 46.66 0.37 31.98
CA TYR A 275 48.13 0.32 32.19
C TYR A 275 48.65 -0.31 33.52
N ALA A 276 49.71 -1.12 33.53
CA ALA A 276 50.47 -1.73 32.42
C ALA A 276 51.37 -2.89 32.92
N VAL A 277 52.05 -3.51 31.95
CA VAL A 277 53.42 -4.11 31.94
C VAL A 277 53.44 -5.64 31.89
N TRP A 278 53.99 -6.31 30.86
CA TRP A 278 54.27 -5.92 29.46
C TRP A 278 54.65 -7.21 28.69
N VAL A 279 54.07 -7.46 27.50
CA VAL A 279 54.51 -8.49 26.52
C VAL A 279 54.30 -9.98 26.95
N MET A 280 54.33 -10.89 25.96
CA MET A 280 54.34 -12.36 26.05
C MET A 280 53.06 -13.14 26.40
N ALA A 281 52.04 -12.55 27.04
CA ALA A 281 50.84 -13.31 27.45
C ALA A 281 49.68 -13.36 26.42
N GLU A 282 49.46 -12.31 25.64
CA GLU A 282 48.19 -12.16 24.89
C GLU A 282 48.09 -12.95 23.57
N PHE A 283 49.21 -13.41 23.00
CA PHE A 283 49.22 -13.95 21.63
C PHE A 283 48.45 -15.28 21.46
N VAL A 284 48.15 -15.99 22.55
CA VAL A 284 47.34 -17.22 22.53
C VAL A 284 45.86 -16.93 22.81
N GLY A 285 45.55 -15.94 23.64
CA GLY A 285 44.15 -15.59 24.00
C GLY A 285 43.44 -14.67 22.99
N LEU A 286 44.19 -13.91 22.19
CA LEU A 286 43.60 -12.95 21.25
C LEU A 286 42.95 -13.64 20.03
N VAL A 287 43.45 -14.82 19.61
CA VAL A 287 42.94 -15.55 18.45
C VAL A 287 41.52 -16.08 18.69
N ASP A 288 41.24 -16.65 19.87
CA ASP A 288 39.89 -17.12 20.23
C ASP A 288 38.89 -15.95 20.34
N ARG A 289 39.30 -14.82 20.94
CA ARG A 289 38.39 -13.69 21.19
C ARG A 289 38.09 -12.84 19.95
N LEU A 290 38.97 -12.83 18.95
CA LEU A 290 38.72 -12.15 17.67
C LEU A 290 37.67 -12.84 16.78
N LEU A 291 37.23 -14.06 17.12
CA LEU A 291 36.25 -14.83 16.32
C LEU A 291 34.83 -14.83 16.88
N GLY A 292 34.60 -14.34 18.11
CA GLY A 292 33.24 -14.12 18.65
C GLY A 292 32.41 -15.40 18.94
N CYS A 293 33.06 -16.56 19.09
CA CYS A 293 32.38 -17.87 19.10
C CYS A 293 32.11 -18.46 20.51
N HIS A 294 31.91 -17.64 21.55
CA HIS A 294 31.65 -18.12 22.92
C HIS A 294 30.19 -18.04 23.38
N LEU A 295 29.29 -17.44 22.58
CA LEU A 295 27.86 -17.39 22.89
C LEU A 295 27.14 -18.56 22.22
N GLU A 296 26.50 -19.41 23.03
CA GLU A 296 25.65 -20.48 22.54
C GLU A 296 24.26 -19.96 22.15
N HIS A 297 23.79 -20.34 20.98
CA HIS A 297 22.46 -20.00 20.46
C HIS A 297 21.81 -21.26 19.87
N VAL A 298 20.47 -21.24 19.74
CA VAL A 298 19.77 -22.33 19.06
C VAL A 298 19.89 -22.15 17.54
N TYR A 299 20.35 -23.18 16.85
CA TYR A 299 20.41 -23.26 15.40
C TYR A 299 19.64 -24.48 14.90
N ILE A 300 18.96 -24.33 13.77
CA ILE A 300 18.26 -25.41 13.07
C ILE A 300 19.14 -25.88 11.92
N VAL A 301 19.58 -27.14 11.98
CA VAL A 301 20.39 -27.82 10.97
C VAL A 301 19.43 -28.66 10.10
N TYR A 302 19.12 -28.16 8.91
CA TYR A 302 18.26 -28.85 7.95
C TYR A 302 19.12 -29.69 6.98
N MET A 303 18.74 -30.95 6.78
CA MET A 303 19.53 -31.95 6.04
C MET A 303 18.76 -32.55 4.84
N GLY A 304 17.68 -31.92 4.39
CA GLY A 304 16.91 -32.36 3.22
C GLY A 304 16.00 -33.56 3.49
N GLU A 305 15.74 -34.37 2.48
CA GLU A 305 14.90 -35.57 2.60
C GLU A 305 15.64 -36.70 3.35
N ARG A 306 14.89 -37.55 4.07
CA ARG A 306 15.47 -38.62 4.90
C ARG A 306 16.12 -39.70 4.04
N GLN A 307 17.41 -39.95 4.26
CA GLN A 307 18.18 -40.96 3.50
C GLN A 307 17.89 -42.40 3.94
N HIS A 308 17.20 -42.59 5.07
CA HIS A 308 16.78 -43.90 5.59
C HIS A 308 15.29 -43.89 5.96
N GLY A 309 14.62 -45.03 5.79
CA GLY A 309 13.20 -45.19 6.12
C GLY A 309 12.92 -45.37 7.62
N GLU A 310 13.92 -45.85 8.37
CA GLU A 310 13.85 -46.18 9.79
C GLU A 310 14.29 -44.98 10.65
N PRO A 311 13.44 -44.43 11.54
CA PRO A 311 13.72 -43.17 12.23
C PRO A 311 14.94 -43.24 13.17
N GLU A 312 15.28 -44.41 13.70
CA GLU A 312 16.43 -44.64 14.58
C GLU A 312 17.74 -44.38 13.84
N LEU A 313 17.88 -44.90 12.61
CA LEU A 313 19.06 -44.72 11.76
C LEU A 313 19.21 -43.25 11.31
N VAL A 314 18.09 -42.56 11.06
CA VAL A 314 18.09 -41.11 10.78
C VAL A 314 18.52 -40.30 12.00
N SER A 315 18.07 -40.67 13.21
CA SER A 315 18.62 -40.08 14.44
C SER A 315 20.12 -40.36 14.62
N GLU A 316 20.59 -41.58 14.30
CA GLU A 316 22.00 -41.92 14.45
C GLU A 316 22.91 -41.17 13.45
N SER A 317 22.48 -40.99 12.19
CA SER A 317 23.22 -40.17 11.25
C SER A 317 23.30 -38.70 11.70
N HIS A 318 22.23 -38.13 12.27
CA HIS A 318 22.27 -36.80 12.88
C HIS A 318 23.30 -36.70 14.03
N HIS A 319 23.31 -37.65 14.96
CA HIS A 319 24.31 -37.69 16.04
C HIS A 319 25.73 -37.84 15.48
N GLN A 320 25.91 -38.59 14.39
CA GLN A 320 27.20 -38.76 13.75
C GLN A 320 27.68 -37.47 13.07
N THR A 321 26.83 -36.79 12.30
CA THR A 321 27.11 -35.49 11.67
C THR A 321 27.37 -34.37 12.68
N LEU A 322 26.76 -34.43 13.87
CA LEU A 322 27.04 -33.46 14.93
C LEU A 322 28.29 -33.82 15.76
N SER A 323 28.61 -35.11 15.89
CA SER A 323 29.80 -35.58 16.63
C SER A 323 31.14 -35.17 16.00
N SER A 324 31.19 -34.92 14.69
CA SER A 324 32.38 -34.35 14.03
C SER A 324 32.66 -32.90 14.44
N VAL A 325 31.65 -32.19 14.94
CA VAL A 325 31.72 -30.78 15.35
C VAL A 325 31.88 -30.62 16.87
N PHE A 326 31.40 -31.59 17.66
CA PHE A 326 31.57 -31.63 19.13
C PHE A 326 32.70 -32.55 19.62
N GLY A 327 33.29 -33.39 18.77
CA GLY A 327 34.38 -34.31 19.11
C GLY A 327 33.98 -35.55 19.91
N SER A 328 32.74 -35.64 20.41
CA SER A 328 32.15 -36.85 21.01
C SER A 328 30.72 -37.08 20.56
N LYS A 329 30.24 -38.32 20.64
CA LYS A 329 28.86 -38.70 20.24
C LYS A 329 27.85 -38.46 21.37
N GLU A 330 28.36 -38.18 22.56
CA GLU A 330 27.65 -37.95 23.81
C GLU A 330 27.29 -36.47 23.94
N ALA A 331 28.26 -35.55 23.80
CA ALA A 331 27.99 -34.11 23.73
C ALA A 331 27.14 -33.72 22.50
N ALA A 332 27.25 -34.49 21.41
CA ALA A 332 26.38 -34.38 20.24
C ALA A 332 24.95 -34.94 20.44
N LYS A 333 24.67 -35.63 21.56
CA LYS A 333 23.29 -35.96 21.97
C LYS A 333 22.74 -34.90 22.92
N GLU A 334 23.56 -34.44 23.87
CA GLU A 334 23.16 -33.44 24.87
C GLU A 334 22.89 -32.06 24.26
N SER A 335 23.57 -31.69 23.17
CA SER A 335 23.33 -30.41 22.47
C SER A 335 22.11 -30.42 21.54
N ILE A 336 21.51 -31.58 21.20
CA ILE A 336 20.29 -31.64 20.37
C ILE A 336 19.05 -31.43 21.24
N LEU A 337 18.29 -30.38 20.92
CA LEU A 337 16.98 -30.11 21.52
C LEU A 337 15.88 -30.93 20.85
N TYR A 338 15.90 -31.03 19.51
CA TYR A 338 14.90 -31.74 18.72
C TYR A 338 15.52 -32.43 17.50
N ASN A 339 15.13 -33.68 17.24
CA ASN A 339 15.70 -34.53 16.19
C ASN A 339 14.60 -34.86 15.17
N TYR A 340 14.64 -34.21 14.00
CA TYR A 340 13.60 -34.29 12.96
C TYR A 340 13.90 -35.46 12.01
N LYS A 341 13.23 -36.60 12.23
CA LYS A 341 13.59 -37.89 11.61
C LYS A 341 12.46 -38.62 10.85
N HIS A 342 11.25 -38.05 10.83
CA HIS A 342 10.06 -38.75 10.33
C HIS A 342 9.62 -38.31 8.92
N GLY A 343 9.52 -36.99 8.67
CA GLY A 343 9.12 -36.44 7.36
C GLY A 343 10.29 -35.93 6.51
N PHE A 344 11.34 -35.43 7.14
CA PHE A 344 12.58 -34.94 6.53
C PHE A 344 13.74 -35.21 7.51
N SER A 345 14.97 -34.90 7.09
CA SER A 345 16.21 -35.06 7.86
C SER A 345 16.66 -33.70 8.43
N GLY A 346 17.07 -33.67 9.69
CA GLY A 346 17.62 -32.49 10.36
C GLY A 346 17.42 -32.51 11.88
N PHE A 347 17.91 -31.47 12.55
CA PHE A 347 17.77 -31.31 14.01
C PHE A 347 17.92 -29.84 14.42
N ALA A 348 17.38 -29.48 15.59
CA ALA A 348 17.68 -28.22 16.27
C ALA A 348 18.62 -28.49 17.44
N ALA A 349 19.71 -27.73 17.51
CA ALA A 349 20.76 -27.89 18.51
C ALA A 349 21.22 -26.54 19.08
N VAL A 350 21.76 -26.58 20.30
CA VAL A 350 22.49 -25.47 20.91
C VAL A 350 23.92 -25.49 20.37
N LEU A 351 24.28 -24.48 19.57
CA LEU A 351 25.59 -24.35 18.93
C LEU A 351 26.16 -22.96 19.17
N THR A 352 27.49 -22.85 19.22
CA THR A 352 28.17 -21.56 19.00
C THR A 352 28.16 -21.18 17.51
N PRO A 353 28.30 -19.89 17.15
CA PRO A 353 28.40 -19.44 15.76
C PRO A 353 29.46 -20.17 14.92
N CYS A 354 30.60 -20.55 15.53
CA CYS A 354 31.63 -21.34 14.83
C CYS A 354 31.16 -22.76 14.53
N GLN A 355 30.54 -23.45 15.51
CA GLN A 355 30.00 -24.80 15.31
C GLN A 355 28.84 -24.79 14.29
N ALA A 356 27.98 -23.78 14.34
CA ALA A 356 26.91 -23.56 13.36
C ALA A 356 27.44 -23.35 11.93
N LYS A 357 28.62 -22.74 11.77
CA LYS A 357 29.28 -22.58 10.47
C LYS A 357 29.95 -23.87 10.01
N LEU A 358 30.72 -24.54 10.88
CA LEU A 358 31.36 -25.83 10.60
C LEU A 358 30.35 -26.91 10.19
N ILE A 359 29.16 -26.90 10.79
CA ILE A 359 28.09 -27.84 10.41
C ILE A 359 27.31 -27.40 9.17
N ALA A 360 27.32 -26.13 8.79
CA ALA A 360 26.78 -25.68 7.49
C ALA A 360 27.62 -26.19 6.30
N ASP A 361 28.93 -26.29 6.49
CA ASP A 361 29.87 -26.82 5.49
C ASP A 361 29.95 -28.38 5.51
N SER A 362 29.14 -29.05 6.34
CA SER A 362 29.21 -30.51 6.51
C SER A 362 28.37 -31.30 5.49
N PRO A 363 28.88 -32.39 4.89
CA PRO A 363 28.16 -33.15 3.87
C PRO A 363 26.79 -33.66 4.34
N GLY A 364 25.75 -33.41 3.53
CA GLY A 364 24.37 -33.76 3.84
C GLY A 364 23.60 -32.69 4.61
N VAL A 365 24.25 -31.63 5.11
CA VAL A 365 23.56 -30.43 5.59
C VAL A 365 23.20 -29.55 4.39
N VAL A 366 21.93 -29.14 4.33
CA VAL A 366 21.37 -28.30 3.26
C VAL A 366 21.34 -26.84 3.68
N HIS A 367 21.07 -26.56 4.96
CA HIS A 367 21.17 -25.22 5.52
C HIS A 367 21.28 -25.26 7.05
N VAL A 368 22.02 -24.32 7.63
CA VAL A 368 21.97 -23.99 9.06
C VAL A 368 21.30 -22.63 9.23
N ILE A 369 20.32 -22.55 10.11
CA ILE A 369 19.43 -21.40 10.26
C ILE A 369 19.49 -20.93 11.73
N PRO A 370 19.86 -19.66 12.01
CA PRO A 370 19.80 -19.13 13.37
C PRO A 370 18.36 -18.98 13.83
N ASN A 371 18.05 -19.39 15.07
CA ASN A 371 16.75 -19.14 15.67
C ASN A 371 16.46 -17.62 15.76
N ARG A 372 15.20 -17.22 15.54
CA ARG A 372 14.74 -15.83 15.61
C ARG A 372 13.36 -15.75 16.24
N ILE A 373 13.17 -14.76 17.11
CA ILE A 373 11.85 -14.34 17.57
C ILE A 373 11.27 -13.34 16.56
N LEU A 374 9.97 -13.44 16.25
CA LEU A 374 9.28 -12.62 15.26
C LEU A 374 8.14 -11.84 15.92
N ASN A 375 7.90 -10.62 15.46
CA ASN A 375 6.82 -9.75 15.95
C ASN A 375 5.53 -9.96 15.14
N LEU A 376 4.38 -9.69 15.77
CA LEU A 376 3.06 -9.87 15.16
C LEU A 376 2.51 -8.53 14.65
N HIS A 377 2.32 -8.41 13.34
CA HIS A 377 1.77 -7.21 12.68
C HIS A 377 0.26 -7.30 12.54
N THR A 378 -0.49 -6.18 12.58
CA THR A 378 -1.93 -6.24 12.31
C THR A 378 -2.24 -6.74 10.90
N THR A 379 -3.47 -7.20 10.63
CA THR A 379 -3.91 -7.85 9.36
C THR A 379 -4.03 -6.88 8.15
N ARG A 380 -3.03 -6.02 8.02
CA ARG A 380 -2.68 -4.97 7.05
C ARG A 380 -3.61 -3.76 6.93
N SER A 381 -4.93 -3.89 6.75
CA SER A 381 -5.76 -2.73 6.34
C SER A 381 -5.66 -1.52 7.27
N TRP A 382 -5.68 -1.73 8.59
CA TRP A 382 -5.53 -0.64 9.56
C TRP A 382 -4.12 -0.06 9.63
N ASN A 383 -3.08 -0.87 9.42
CA ASN A 383 -1.71 -0.38 9.33
C ASN A 383 -1.44 0.37 8.01
N PHE A 384 -2.13 0.01 6.92
CA PHE A 384 -2.09 0.69 5.63
C PHE A 384 -2.75 2.08 5.72
N LEU A 385 -3.85 2.21 6.47
CA LEU A 385 -4.50 3.49 6.81
C LEU A 385 -3.78 4.33 7.89
N GLU A 386 -2.55 3.96 8.27
CA GLU A 386 -1.81 4.54 9.41
C GLU A 386 -2.58 4.60 10.75
N VAL A 387 -3.64 3.80 10.92
CA VAL A 387 -4.34 3.67 12.20
C VAL A 387 -3.59 2.66 13.05
N ASN A 388 -2.68 3.14 13.90
CA ASN A 388 -1.91 2.31 14.82
C ASN A 388 -1.73 2.99 16.19
N SER A 389 -1.30 2.21 17.18
CA SER A 389 -1.08 2.66 18.57
C SER A 389 0.29 3.31 18.80
N HIS A 390 1.22 3.24 17.84
CA HIS A 390 2.58 3.78 17.97
C HIS A 390 2.66 5.27 17.62
N ILE A 391 1.80 5.77 16.71
CA ILE A 391 1.65 7.20 16.43
C ILE A 391 0.98 7.87 17.63
N ARG A 392 1.79 8.44 18.54
CA ARG A 392 1.33 9.05 19.81
C ARG A 392 0.21 10.08 19.65
N ASN A 393 0.14 10.79 18.53
CA ASN A 393 -0.86 11.81 18.21
C ASN A 393 -1.89 11.38 17.14
N GLY A 394 -1.92 10.11 16.75
CA GLY A 394 -2.80 9.58 15.71
C GLY A 394 -4.24 9.41 16.18
N ILE A 395 -5.14 9.04 15.26
CA ILE A 395 -6.57 8.96 15.56
C ILE A 395 -6.88 7.93 16.66
N LEU A 396 -6.17 6.79 16.66
CA LEU A 396 -6.41 5.71 17.62
C LEU A 396 -6.02 6.11 19.06
N SER A 397 -4.94 6.86 19.27
CA SER A 397 -4.53 7.31 20.60
C SER A 397 -5.43 8.43 21.12
N LYS A 398 -5.72 9.44 20.29
CA LYS A 398 -6.56 10.59 20.67
C LYS A 398 -8.01 10.22 20.99
N SER A 399 -8.56 9.23 20.29
CA SER A 399 -9.90 8.69 20.54
C SER A 399 -9.97 7.64 21.67
N GLN A 400 -8.83 7.29 22.27
CA GLN A 400 -8.71 6.16 23.20
C GLN A 400 -9.34 4.88 22.63
N SER A 401 -8.95 4.53 21.39
CA SER A 401 -9.47 3.39 20.60
C SER A 401 -10.99 3.39 20.36
N GLY A 402 -11.64 4.56 20.45
CA GLY A 402 -13.09 4.72 20.26
C GLY A 402 -13.92 4.52 21.52
N ILE A 403 -13.35 4.78 22.70
CA ILE A 403 -14.02 4.54 23.99
C ILE A 403 -15.35 5.32 24.10
N GLY A 404 -16.38 4.65 24.61
CA GLY A 404 -17.68 5.28 24.88
C GLY A 404 -18.57 5.50 23.65
N SER A 405 -18.07 5.29 22.43
CA SER A 405 -18.88 5.24 21.20
C SER A 405 -19.56 3.87 21.01
N ILE A 406 -20.71 3.89 20.35
CA ILE A 406 -21.57 2.73 20.08
C ILE A 406 -21.85 2.69 18.56
N ILE A 407 -21.45 1.59 17.92
CA ILE A 407 -21.71 1.31 16.50
C ILE A 407 -22.85 0.31 16.41
N GLY A 408 -23.95 0.74 15.78
CA GLY A 408 -25.02 -0.15 15.34
C GLY A 408 -24.66 -0.83 14.02
N ILE A 409 -24.82 -2.15 13.92
CA ILE A 409 -24.55 -2.95 12.72
C ILE A 409 -25.87 -3.53 12.19
N MET A 410 -26.24 -3.21 10.94
CA MET A 410 -27.42 -3.75 10.24
C MET A 410 -26.98 -4.72 9.15
N ASP A 411 -27.11 -6.02 9.43
CA ASP A 411 -26.45 -7.07 8.64
C ASP A 411 -27.11 -8.46 8.89
N THR A 412 -26.40 -9.57 8.61
CA THR A 412 -26.83 -10.97 8.83
C THR A 412 -26.77 -11.44 10.29
N GLY A 413 -26.43 -10.56 11.24
CA GLY A 413 -26.32 -10.84 12.67
C GLY A 413 -24.86 -10.78 13.17
N ILE A 414 -24.57 -11.50 14.25
CA ILE A 414 -23.19 -11.65 14.77
C ILE A 414 -22.91 -13.08 15.25
N TRP A 415 -21.66 -13.53 15.19
CA TRP A 415 -21.20 -14.73 15.89
C TRP A 415 -20.53 -14.34 17.23
N PRO A 416 -21.26 -14.31 18.36
CA PRO A 416 -20.83 -13.66 19.60
C PRO A 416 -19.64 -14.34 20.28
N GLU A 417 -19.40 -15.64 20.06
CA GLU A 417 -18.25 -16.38 20.59
C GLU A 417 -16.95 -16.11 19.82
N SER A 418 -16.98 -15.28 18.78
CA SER A 418 -15.74 -14.87 18.11
C SER A 418 -14.85 -14.08 19.07
N GLU A 419 -13.56 -14.39 19.07
CA GLU A 419 -12.55 -13.69 19.85
C GLU A 419 -12.51 -12.17 19.58
N SER A 420 -13.06 -11.70 18.45
CA SER A 420 -13.22 -10.27 18.14
C SER A 420 -14.19 -9.54 19.08
N PHE A 421 -14.99 -10.28 19.86
CA PHE A 421 -16.04 -9.73 20.69
C PHE A 421 -15.83 -10.01 22.19
N ARG A 422 -14.58 -10.32 22.60
CA ARG A 422 -14.15 -10.25 24.00
C ARG A 422 -14.36 -8.83 24.56
N ASP A 423 -14.60 -8.76 25.88
CA ASP A 423 -14.93 -7.53 26.59
C ASP A 423 -13.96 -7.22 27.75
N GLU A 424 -12.79 -7.86 27.73
CA GLU A 424 -11.73 -7.67 28.71
C GLU A 424 -11.25 -6.22 28.73
N GLY A 425 -10.97 -5.68 29.91
CA GLY A 425 -10.64 -4.26 30.10
C GLY A 425 -11.78 -3.26 29.85
N MET A 426 -12.95 -3.68 29.32
CA MET A 426 -14.07 -2.76 29.10
C MET A 426 -14.81 -2.44 30.41
N GLY A 427 -15.11 -1.16 30.64
CA GLY A 427 -16.09 -0.74 31.66
C GLY A 427 -17.53 -1.08 31.25
N ASP A 428 -18.50 -0.72 32.10
CA ASP A 428 -19.92 -0.93 31.81
C ASP A 428 -20.40 -0.25 30.52
N ALA A 429 -21.56 -0.67 30.00
CA ALA A 429 -22.18 -0.05 28.84
C ALA A 429 -22.58 1.41 29.16
N PRO A 430 -22.49 2.36 28.19
CA PRO A 430 -22.86 3.75 28.45
C PRO A 430 -24.33 3.87 28.86
N SER A 431 -24.62 4.54 29.98
CA SER A 431 -25.96 4.66 30.57
C SER A 431 -27.02 5.39 29.71
N ARG A 432 -26.61 5.95 28.56
CA ARG A 432 -27.52 6.48 27.53
C ARG A 432 -28.16 5.38 26.66
N PHE A 433 -27.52 4.21 26.58
CA PHE A 433 -27.94 3.10 25.72
C PHE A 433 -29.20 2.41 26.26
N ARG A 434 -30.13 2.06 25.37
CA ARG A 434 -31.44 1.47 25.74
C ARG A 434 -31.74 0.12 25.09
N GLY A 435 -30.80 -0.39 24.29
CA GLY A 435 -30.96 -1.66 23.60
C GLY A 435 -30.99 -2.86 24.52
N ILE A 436 -31.53 -3.95 23.98
CA ILE A 436 -31.74 -5.21 24.68
C ILE A 436 -30.88 -6.32 24.08
N CYS A 437 -30.67 -7.39 24.84
CA CYS A 437 -30.24 -8.68 24.29
C CYS A 437 -31.49 -9.53 24.01
N GLN A 438 -31.93 -9.55 22.75
CA GLN A 438 -33.09 -10.31 22.30
C GLN A 438 -32.71 -11.79 22.15
N GLU A 439 -33.41 -12.65 22.88
CA GLU A 439 -33.15 -14.09 22.88
C GLU A 439 -33.80 -14.77 21.66
N GLY A 440 -33.34 -15.98 21.33
CA GLY A 440 -33.82 -16.76 20.20
C GLY A 440 -33.08 -18.10 20.07
N GLU A 441 -33.16 -18.72 18.90
CA GLU A 441 -32.45 -19.98 18.64
C GLU A 441 -30.92 -19.83 18.84
N LYS A 442 -30.36 -20.68 19.72
CA LYS A 442 -28.93 -20.72 20.08
C LYS A 442 -28.36 -19.35 20.51
N PHE A 443 -29.19 -18.44 21.02
CA PHE A 443 -28.76 -17.12 21.48
C PHE A 443 -29.60 -16.68 22.69
N ASN A 444 -28.94 -16.51 23.83
CA ASN A 444 -29.56 -16.08 25.09
C ASN A 444 -28.87 -14.80 25.60
N ARG A 445 -29.37 -14.21 26.68
CA ARG A 445 -28.82 -12.95 27.25
C ARG A 445 -27.32 -12.94 27.52
N SER A 446 -26.68 -14.07 27.84
CA SER A 446 -25.23 -14.10 28.14
C SER A 446 -24.33 -14.08 26.91
N HIS A 447 -24.90 -13.99 25.70
CA HIS A 447 -24.16 -13.74 24.46
C HIS A 447 -23.96 -12.24 24.21
N CYS A 448 -24.68 -11.37 24.93
CA CYS A 448 -24.34 -9.96 25.08
C CYS A 448 -23.42 -9.78 26.30
N ASN A 449 -22.42 -8.93 26.16
CA ASN A 449 -21.40 -8.64 27.16
C ASN A 449 -21.08 -7.13 27.12
N ARG A 450 -19.97 -6.65 27.72
CA ARG A 450 -19.62 -5.22 27.63
C ARG A 450 -19.14 -4.81 26.23
N LYS A 451 -18.91 -5.75 25.31
CA LYS A 451 -18.52 -5.48 23.91
C LYS A 451 -19.73 -5.43 22.98
N ILE A 452 -20.51 -6.52 22.91
CA ILE A 452 -21.83 -6.60 22.28
C ILE A 452 -22.87 -6.21 23.33
N ILE A 453 -23.20 -4.93 23.41
CA ILE A 453 -24.08 -4.39 24.47
C ILE A 453 -25.58 -4.56 24.17
N GLY A 454 -25.93 -4.86 22.93
CA GLY A 454 -27.30 -5.18 22.52
C GLY A 454 -27.32 -5.98 21.21
N ALA A 455 -28.35 -6.80 21.04
CA ALA A 455 -28.53 -7.65 19.88
C ALA A 455 -30.02 -7.88 19.63
N ARG A 456 -30.51 -7.59 18.43
CA ARG A 456 -31.90 -7.69 18.00
C ARG A 456 -32.01 -8.40 16.65
N TRP A 457 -33.18 -8.97 16.34
CA TRP A 457 -33.42 -9.67 15.08
C TRP A 457 -34.85 -9.47 14.56
N TYR A 458 -34.98 -9.35 13.24
CA TYR A 458 -36.19 -8.93 12.54
C TYR A 458 -36.46 -9.84 11.33
N SER A 459 -37.52 -10.63 11.40
CA SER A 459 -37.94 -11.57 10.35
C SER A 459 -39.37 -11.35 9.85
N LYS A 460 -40.15 -10.47 10.46
CA LYS A 460 -41.61 -10.40 10.24
C LYS A 460 -41.97 -9.90 8.84
N GLY A 461 -41.18 -8.99 8.31
CA GLY A 461 -41.31 -8.49 6.95
C GLY A 461 -40.81 -9.48 5.90
N TYR A 462 -39.91 -10.39 6.25
CA TYR A 462 -39.48 -11.50 5.39
C TYR A 462 -40.50 -12.65 5.40
N GLU A 463 -40.91 -13.09 6.59
CA GLU A 463 -41.87 -14.19 6.80
C GLU A 463 -43.24 -13.92 6.16
N ALA A 464 -43.69 -12.66 6.13
CA ALA A 464 -44.95 -12.26 5.52
C ALA A 464 -44.95 -12.32 3.98
N GLU A 465 -43.78 -12.17 3.33
CA GLU A 465 -43.62 -12.13 1.87
C GLU A 465 -43.21 -13.50 1.31
N PHE A 466 -42.27 -14.18 1.97
CA PHE A 466 -41.67 -15.44 1.50
C PHE A 466 -42.11 -16.68 2.28
N GLY A 467 -42.92 -16.52 3.32
CA GLY A 467 -43.29 -17.59 4.26
C GLY A 467 -42.23 -17.86 5.32
N ASN A 468 -42.50 -18.82 6.20
CA ASN A 468 -41.62 -19.15 7.34
C ASN A 468 -40.19 -19.49 6.87
N LEU A 469 -39.20 -18.85 7.51
CA LEU A 469 -37.77 -19.17 7.32
C LEU A 469 -37.49 -20.65 7.62
N SER A 470 -36.91 -21.36 6.64
CA SER A 470 -36.44 -22.73 6.87
C SER A 470 -35.11 -22.73 7.61
N THR A 471 -35.09 -23.26 8.83
CA THR A 471 -33.86 -23.47 9.60
C THR A 471 -33.18 -24.81 9.30
N SER A 472 -33.84 -25.72 8.56
CA SER A 472 -33.32 -27.07 8.27
C SER A 472 -32.25 -27.12 7.18
N ASP A 473 -32.33 -26.25 6.17
CA ASP A 473 -31.62 -26.47 4.90
C ASP A 473 -30.36 -25.60 4.73
N GLU A 474 -30.26 -24.45 5.42
CA GLU A 474 -29.18 -23.46 5.23
C GLU A 474 -28.34 -23.14 6.49
N PHE A 475 -28.58 -23.86 7.61
CA PHE A 475 -28.00 -23.61 8.94
C PHE A 475 -28.38 -22.24 9.56
N GLU A 476 -29.53 -21.69 9.18
CA GLU A 476 -30.04 -20.40 9.68
C GLU A 476 -30.62 -20.49 11.10
N TYR A 477 -30.58 -19.39 11.85
CA TYR A 477 -31.05 -19.28 13.24
C TYR A 477 -32.06 -18.15 13.43
N LEU A 478 -33.21 -18.45 14.05
CA LEU A 478 -34.21 -17.47 14.49
C LEU A 478 -33.74 -16.73 15.75
N SER A 479 -32.67 -15.93 15.61
CA SER A 479 -32.03 -15.12 16.64
C SER A 479 -31.06 -14.10 16.03
N PRO A 480 -30.39 -13.23 16.82
CA PRO A 480 -29.34 -12.35 16.30
C PRO A 480 -28.07 -13.06 15.81
N ARG A 481 -28.00 -14.40 15.91
CA ARG A 481 -26.84 -15.20 15.52
C ARG A 481 -26.65 -15.21 14.01
N ASP A 482 -25.41 -14.99 13.57
CA ASP A 482 -25.02 -14.99 12.16
C ASP A 482 -24.81 -16.41 11.62
N ALA A 483 -25.60 -16.81 10.63
CA ALA A 483 -25.43 -18.05 9.88
C ALA A 483 -24.63 -17.87 8.58
N ALA A 484 -24.57 -16.65 8.04
CA ALA A 484 -23.94 -16.35 6.76
C ALA A 484 -22.45 -16.01 6.90
N GLY A 485 -22.07 -15.28 7.96
CA GLY A 485 -20.71 -14.82 8.29
C GLY A 485 -20.43 -13.36 7.95
N HIS A 486 -21.27 -12.72 7.12
CA HIS A 486 -21.07 -11.35 6.64
C HIS A 486 -21.16 -10.33 7.79
N GLY A 487 -22.20 -10.39 8.62
CA GLY A 487 -22.35 -9.51 9.79
C GLY A 487 -21.26 -9.67 10.85
N THR A 488 -20.71 -10.88 11.00
CA THR A 488 -19.51 -11.14 11.83
C THR A 488 -18.27 -10.44 11.26
N HIS A 489 -18.10 -10.47 9.94
CA HIS A 489 -16.97 -9.87 9.22
C HIS A 489 -17.04 -8.33 9.26
N THR A 490 -18.21 -7.75 9.02
CA THR A 490 -18.41 -6.28 9.08
C THR A 490 -18.29 -5.75 10.51
N SER A 491 -18.87 -6.45 11.50
CA SER A 491 -18.74 -6.09 12.93
C SER A 491 -17.28 -6.12 13.42
N SER A 492 -16.54 -7.18 13.08
CA SER A 492 -15.12 -7.31 13.47
C SER A 492 -14.20 -6.36 12.70
N THR A 493 -14.55 -5.99 11.46
CA THR A 493 -13.85 -4.93 10.71
C THR A 493 -14.07 -3.54 11.36
N ALA A 494 -15.30 -3.21 11.78
CA ALA A 494 -15.59 -1.91 12.39
C ALA A 494 -14.97 -1.77 13.79
N ALA A 495 -15.17 -2.76 14.66
CA ALA A 495 -14.83 -2.69 16.07
C ALA A 495 -14.42 -4.04 16.68
N GLY A 496 -13.85 -4.97 15.93
CA GLY A 496 -13.24 -6.17 16.51
C GLY A 496 -12.13 -5.83 17.52
N ASP A 497 -12.04 -6.60 18.59
CA ASP A 497 -10.91 -6.58 19.51
C ASP A 497 -9.65 -7.20 18.87
N SER A 498 -8.52 -7.06 19.57
CA SER A 498 -7.16 -7.42 19.14
C SER A 498 -6.90 -8.92 19.30
N ILE A 499 -6.79 -9.65 18.18
CA ILE A 499 -6.52 -11.10 18.14
C ILE A 499 -5.19 -11.38 17.43
N GLU A 500 -4.18 -11.79 18.18
CA GLU A 500 -2.89 -12.21 17.65
C GLU A 500 -2.97 -13.53 16.86
N ASN A 501 -2.09 -13.70 15.86
CA ASN A 501 -1.98 -14.88 14.99
C ASN A 501 -3.24 -15.24 14.15
N ALA A 502 -4.21 -14.33 14.05
CA ALA A 502 -5.34 -14.41 13.14
C ALA A 502 -4.87 -14.62 11.68
N SER A 503 -5.41 -15.65 11.01
CA SER A 503 -5.08 -15.97 9.61
C SER A 503 -6.23 -16.70 8.93
N TYR A 504 -6.27 -16.66 7.59
CA TYR A 504 -7.09 -17.57 6.79
C TYR A 504 -6.24 -18.74 6.31
N LYS A 505 -6.28 -19.88 7.00
CA LYS A 505 -5.48 -21.08 6.67
C LYS A 505 -3.97 -20.79 6.54
N GLY A 506 -3.45 -19.86 7.36
CA GLY A 506 -2.07 -19.37 7.32
C GLY A 506 -1.84 -18.18 6.37
N LEU A 507 -2.76 -17.87 5.47
CA LEU A 507 -2.72 -16.65 4.65
C LEU A 507 -3.12 -15.42 5.48
N SER A 508 -2.51 -14.27 5.17
CA SER A 508 -2.76 -13.00 5.86
C SER A 508 -2.52 -13.06 7.39
N ALA A 509 -1.64 -13.95 7.85
CA ALA A 509 -1.32 -14.12 9.26
C ALA A 509 -0.86 -12.82 9.94
N GLY A 510 -1.48 -12.48 11.07
CA GLY A 510 -1.21 -11.26 11.80
C GLY A 510 -2.14 -11.04 12.99
N LEU A 511 -2.27 -9.79 13.42
CA LEU A 511 -3.09 -9.33 14.52
C LEU A 511 -4.41 -8.73 13.97
N ALA A 512 -5.50 -9.49 13.99
CA ALA A 512 -6.79 -8.97 13.56
C ALA A 512 -7.31 -7.96 14.59
N ARG A 513 -7.86 -6.84 14.12
CA ARG A 513 -8.56 -5.85 14.95
C ARG A 513 -9.50 -5.02 14.08
N GLY A 514 -10.52 -4.43 14.68
CA GLY A 514 -11.35 -3.42 14.04
C GLY A 514 -10.75 -2.01 14.13
N GLY A 515 -11.37 -1.05 13.46
CA GLY A 515 -10.95 0.35 13.47
C GLY A 515 -11.00 0.97 14.86
N ALA A 516 -12.10 0.70 15.59
CA ALA A 516 -12.33 1.15 16.96
C ALA A 516 -12.47 -0.04 17.96
N PRO A 517 -11.35 -0.66 18.40
CA PRO A 517 -11.37 -1.82 19.30
C PRO A 517 -12.07 -1.57 20.65
N SER A 518 -12.16 -0.31 21.12
CA SER A 518 -12.81 0.04 22.39
C SER A 518 -14.24 0.59 22.23
N ALA A 519 -14.74 0.71 21.00
CA ALA A 519 -16.15 1.00 20.73
C ALA A 519 -17.04 -0.20 21.03
N ARG A 520 -18.31 0.07 21.34
CA ARG A 520 -19.35 -0.93 21.63
C ARG A 520 -20.10 -1.30 20.36
N LEU A 521 -20.59 -2.54 20.30
CA LEU A 521 -21.43 -3.05 19.21
C LEU A 521 -22.89 -3.20 19.67
N ALA A 522 -23.81 -2.75 18.83
CA ALA A 522 -25.24 -3.07 18.91
C ALA A 522 -25.66 -3.71 17.60
N VAL A 523 -26.20 -4.93 17.63
CA VAL A 523 -26.41 -5.75 16.42
C VAL A 523 -27.89 -5.82 16.06
N TYR A 524 -28.21 -5.61 14.79
CA TYR A 524 -29.57 -5.62 14.26
C TYR A 524 -29.63 -6.56 13.05
N LYS A 525 -29.98 -7.83 13.27
CA LYS A 525 -30.11 -8.82 12.19
C LYS A 525 -31.36 -8.54 11.36
N VAL A 526 -31.14 -8.06 10.13
CA VAL A 526 -32.19 -7.70 9.16
C VAL A 526 -32.06 -8.48 7.84
N CYS A 527 -30.96 -9.18 7.65
CA CYS A 527 -30.66 -10.01 6.49
C CYS A 527 -30.61 -11.49 6.88
N TRP A 528 -31.07 -12.34 5.97
CA TRP A 528 -31.23 -13.78 6.17
C TRP A 528 -30.45 -14.56 5.11
N ALA A 529 -29.86 -15.69 5.51
CA ALA A 529 -28.99 -16.50 4.66
C ALA A 529 -29.68 -16.99 3.38
N THR A 530 -31.00 -17.24 3.47
CA THR A 530 -31.93 -17.61 2.40
C THR A 530 -32.20 -16.50 1.37
N GLY A 531 -31.36 -15.45 1.30
CA GLY A 531 -31.21 -14.62 0.11
C GLY A 531 -31.78 -13.20 0.16
N GLY A 532 -32.05 -12.61 1.33
CA GLY A 532 -32.58 -11.24 1.35
C GLY A 532 -32.62 -10.52 2.70
N CYS A 533 -32.88 -9.22 2.63
CA CYS A 533 -33.15 -8.34 3.78
C CYS A 533 -34.46 -7.61 3.51
N SER A 534 -35.47 -7.69 4.38
CA SER A 534 -36.77 -7.06 4.13
C SER A 534 -36.75 -5.57 4.48
N SER A 535 -37.28 -4.73 3.59
CA SER A 535 -37.40 -3.27 3.80
C SER A 535 -38.20 -2.91 5.06
N ALA A 536 -39.17 -3.73 5.45
CA ALA A 536 -39.96 -3.52 6.66
C ALA A 536 -39.17 -3.85 7.94
N ASP A 537 -38.46 -4.97 7.93
CA ASP A 537 -37.56 -5.38 9.03
C ASP A 537 -36.38 -4.40 9.19
N LEU A 538 -35.85 -3.87 8.08
CA LEU A 538 -34.83 -2.82 8.06
C LEU A 538 -35.32 -1.51 8.69
N LEU A 539 -36.54 -1.05 8.37
CA LEU A 539 -37.10 0.18 8.98
C LEU A 539 -37.39 0.00 10.47
N ALA A 540 -37.83 -1.20 10.89
CA ALA A 540 -37.98 -1.52 12.31
C ALA A 540 -36.62 -1.46 13.05
N ALA A 541 -35.56 -2.01 12.46
CA ALA A 541 -34.21 -1.91 12.98
C ALA A 541 -33.69 -0.46 13.04
N PHE A 542 -34.04 0.40 12.08
CA PHE A 542 -33.71 1.83 12.17
C PHE A 542 -34.38 2.49 13.37
N ASP A 543 -35.70 2.36 13.58
CA ASP A 543 -36.36 3.02 14.71
C ASP A 543 -35.85 2.51 16.07
N ASP A 544 -35.68 1.19 16.22
CA ASP A 544 -35.06 0.58 17.41
C ASP A 544 -33.63 1.08 17.63
N ALA A 545 -32.76 1.08 16.61
CA ALA A 545 -31.35 1.51 16.79
C ALA A 545 -31.23 2.99 17.15
N ILE A 546 -32.13 3.81 16.63
CA ILE A 546 -32.20 5.24 16.95
C ILE A 546 -32.77 5.46 18.37
N TYR A 547 -33.73 4.64 18.82
CA TYR A 547 -34.22 4.64 20.21
C TYR A 547 -33.16 4.14 21.20
N ASP A 548 -32.42 3.09 20.81
CA ASP A 548 -31.35 2.46 21.58
C ASP A 548 -30.16 3.38 21.81
N GLY A 549 -30.00 4.41 20.96
CA GLY A 549 -29.05 5.51 21.17
C GLY A 549 -27.63 5.22 20.68
N VAL A 550 -27.50 4.54 19.54
CA VAL A 550 -26.20 4.35 18.85
C VAL A 550 -25.66 5.68 18.29
N ASP A 551 -24.34 5.86 18.20
CA ASP A 551 -23.74 7.09 17.67
C ASP A 551 -23.46 6.99 16.15
N VAL A 552 -23.28 5.75 15.67
CA VAL A 552 -22.91 5.39 14.30
C VAL A 552 -23.76 4.19 13.86
N LEU A 553 -24.16 4.15 12.59
CA LEU A 553 -24.83 3.01 11.94
C LEU A 553 -24.02 2.56 10.71
N SER A 554 -23.64 1.29 10.69
CA SER A 554 -22.99 0.62 9.56
C SER A 554 -24.02 -0.26 8.84
N VAL A 555 -24.27 0.03 7.57
CA VAL A 555 -25.36 -0.55 6.78
C VAL A 555 -24.79 -1.08 5.46
N SER A 556 -24.22 -2.28 5.49
CA SER A 556 -23.51 -2.91 4.36
C SER A 556 -24.45 -3.58 3.35
N LEU A 557 -25.59 -2.95 3.04
CA LEU A 557 -26.66 -3.47 2.19
C LEU A 557 -27.27 -2.37 1.31
N GLY A 558 -28.09 -2.76 0.32
CA GLY A 558 -28.90 -1.86 -0.50
C GLY A 558 -29.35 -2.48 -1.82
N SER A 559 -30.33 -1.85 -2.48
CA SER A 559 -30.93 -2.34 -3.72
C SER A 559 -30.16 -1.89 -4.97
N PRO A 560 -29.97 -2.74 -5.99
CA PRO A 560 -29.36 -2.34 -7.27
C PRO A 560 -30.27 -1.38 -8.06
N PRO A 561 -29.73 -0.63 -9.05
CA PRO A 561 -30.55 0.23 -9.92
C PRO A 561 -31.62 -0.55 -10.70
N PRO A 562 -32.80 0.05 -11.03
CA PRO A 562 -33.16 1.45 -10.84
C PRO A 562 -33.41 1.82 -9.37
N LEU A 563 -32.94 3.00 -8.95
CA LEU A 563 -33.10 3.46 -7.57
C LEU A 563 -34.53 3.98 -7.32
N SER A 564 -35.16 3.51 -6.24
CA SER A 564 -36.41 4.08 -5.70
C SER A 564 -36.20 5.52 -5.23
N SER A 565 -37.26 6.33 -5.19
CA SER A 565 -37.12 7.73 -4.76
C SER A 565 -36.85 7.83 -3.25
N TYR A 566 -36.24 8.93 -2.77
CA TYR A 566 -35.82 9.10 -1.37
C TYR A 566 -36.94 9.10 -0.32
N VAL A 567 -38.21 9.02 -0.73
CA VAL A 567 -39.39 8.90 0.16
C VAL A 567 -40.10 7.54 0.03
N GLU A 568 -39.51 6.62 -0.75
CA GLU A 568 -39.96 5.23 -0.98
C GLU A 568 -38.84 4.23 -0.64
N ASP A 569 -37.58 4.64 -0.73
CA ASP A 569 -36.41 3.84 -0.34
C ASP A 569 -36.25 3.74 1.19
N ALA A 570 -36.27 2.51 1.71
CA ALA A 570 -36.19 2.23 3.14
C ALA A 570 -34.87 2.69 3.78
N VAL A 571 -33.74 2.57 3.07
CA VAL A 571 -32.43 3.03 3.57
C VAL A 571 -32.44 4.55 3.69
N ALA A 572 -32.91 5.28 2.68
CA ALA A 572 -33.02 6.74 2.69
C ALA A 572 -33.94 7.26 3.81
N ILE A 573 -35.10 6.64 4.02
CA ILE A 573 -36.06 7.02 5.07
C ILE A 573 -35.45 6.79 6.47
N GLY A 574 -34.99 5.57 6.76
CA GLY A 574 -34.42 5.24 8.08
C GLY A 574 -33.18 6.07 8.40
N SER A 575 -32.28 6.24 7.43
CA SER A 575 -31.08 7.06 7.58
C SER A 575 -31.38 8.55 7.75
N PHE A 576 -32.45 9.09 7.15
CA PHE A 576 -32.87 10.48 7.36
C PHE A 576 -33.21 10.72 8.83
N HIS A 577 -34.02 9.83 9.44
CA HIS A 577 -34.41 9.95 10.85
C HIS A 577 -33.23 9.74 11.81
N ALA A 578 -32.28 8.87 11.48
CA ALA A 578 -31.04 8.69 12.23
C ALA A 578 -30.15 9.95 12.19
N VAL A 579 -29.87 10.48 11.00
CA VAL A 579 -29.06 11.70 10.81
C VAL A 579 -29.73 12.91 11.46
N ALA A 580 -31.06 13.02 11.39
CA ALA A 580 -31.82 14.08 12.06
C ALA A 580 -31.74 14.04 13.60
N ARG A 581 -31.34 12.90 14.19
CA ARG A 581 -31.06 12.73 15.62
C ARG A 581 -29.55 12.70 15.94
N GLY A 582 -28.69 13.04 14.98
CA GLY A 582 -27.24 13.20 15.17
C GLY A 582 -26.38 11.93 14.98
N ILE A 583 -27.02 10.83 14.58
CA ILE A 583 -26.40 9.51 14.33
C ILE A 583 -25.80 9.50 12.93
N SER A 584 -24.57 9.03 12.78
CA SER A 584 -23.90 8.98 11.47
C SER A 584 -24.19 7.67 10.76
N VAL A 585 -24.77 7.72 9.54
CA VAL A 585 -25.13 6.51 8.79
C VAL A 585 -24.19 6.30 7.60
N ILE A 586 -23.47 5.19 7.63
CA ILE A 586 -22.49 4.78 6.64
C ILE A 586 -23.06 3.58 5.88
N CYS A 587 -23.10 3.68 4.55
CA CYS A 587 -23.57 2.60 3.67
C CYS A 587 -22.53 2.24 2.61
N SER A 588 -22.57 0.99 2.14
CA SER A 588 -21.79 0.53 0.99
C SER A 588 -22.26 1.20 -0.32
N ALA A 589 -21.34 1.48 -1.25
CA ALA A 589 -21.66 2.08 -2.56
C ALA A 589 -22.28 1.10 -3.57
N GLY A 590 -22.18 -0.21 -3.33
CA GLY A 590 -22.62 -1.29 -4.23
C GLY A 590 -21.46 -1.98 -4.94
N ASN A 591 -21.67 -3.23 -5.35
CA ASN A 591 -20.67 -4.07 -6.02
C ASN A 591 -21.02 -4.32 -7.51
N SER A 592 -21.59 -3.32 -8.19
CA SER A 592 -22.15 -3.43 -9.55
C SER A 592 -21.36 -2.67 -10.62
N GLY A 593 -20.16 -2.18 -10.29
CA GLY A 593 -19.23 -1.53 -11.21
C GLY A 593 -18.67 -2.47 -12.30
N PRO A 594 -17.71 -1.99 -13.14
CA PRO A 594 -17.11 -0.64 -13.13
C PRO A 594 -17.93 0.41 -13.91
N TYR A 595 -19.09 0.04 -14.45
CA TYR A 595 -19.89 0.93 -15.30
C TYR A 595 -20.45 2.15 -14.53
N PRO A 596 -20.55 3.33 -15.15
CA PRO A 596 -21.18 4.51 -14.54
C PRO A 596 -22.65 4.29 -14.14
N GLN A 597 -23.13 5.13 -13.21
CA GLN A 597 -24.51 5.14 -12.70
C GLN A 597 -24.96 3.84 -11.99
N THR A 598 -24.00 3.09 -11.44
CA THR A 598 -24.22 1.84 -10.69
C THR A 598 -24.23 2.04 -9.17
N VAL A 599 -23.94 3.25 -8.67
CA VAL A 599 -23.91 3.59 -7.24
C VAL A 599 -25.30 3.59 -6.60
N ILE A 600 -25.40 2.91 -5.47
CA ILE A 600 -26.62 2.77 -4.67
C ILE A 600 -26.53 3.62 -3.38
N ASN A 601 -27.53 3.56 -2.50
CA ASN A 601 -27.54 4.30 -1.21
C ASN A 601 -27.29 5.81 -1.38
N SER A 602 -27.86 6.41 -2.43
CA SER A 602 -27.39 7.68 -3.00
C SER A 602 -27.91 8.96 -2.29
N ALA A 603 -28.58 8.85 -1.15
CA ALA A 603 -29.16 10.00 -0.46
C ALA A 603 -28.06 10.96 0.08
N PRO A 604 -28.29 12.30 0.11
CA PRO A 604 -27.24 13.27 0.48
C PRO A 604 -26.71 13.10 1.91
N TRP A 605 -27.60 12.71 2.84
CA TRP A 605 -27.33 12.53 4.26
C TRP A 605 -26.64 11.19 4.59
N ILE A 606 -26.72 10.20 3.71
CA ILE A 606 -25.95 8.94 3.83
C ILE A 606 -24.48 9.22 3.51
N PHE A 607 -23.56 8.57 4.22
CA PHE A 607 -22.15 8.49 3.85
C PHE A 607 -21.90 7.20 3.05
N THR A 608 -21.73 7.31 1.73
CA THR A 608 -21.66 6.19 0.79
C THR A 608 -20.21 5.85 0.42
N VAL A 609 -19.77 4.62 0.68
CA VAL A 609 -18.35 4.23 0.67
C VAL A 609 -17.99 3.28 -0.49
N ALA A 610 -17.02 3.68 -1.29
CA ALA A 610 -16.42 2.90 -2.37
C ALA A 610 -15.33 1.94 -1.87
N ALA A 611 -15.11 0.85 -2.58
CA ALA A 611 -14.07 -0.13 -2.25
C ALA A 611 -12.79 0.17 -3.02
N SER A 612 -11.66 0.09 -2.30
CA SER A 612 -10.33 0.22 -2.86
C SER A 612 -9.36 -0.83 -2.32
N THR A 613 -8.28 -1.05 -3.07
CA THR A 613 -7.26 -2.06 -2.78
C THR A 613 -6.36 -1.66 -1.61
N ILE A 614 -5.70 -2.67 -1.04
CA ILE A 614 -4.52 -2.51 -0.19
C ILE A 614 -3.32 -3.16 -0.89
N ASP A 615 -2.12 -2.84 -0.42
CA ASP A 615 -0.82 -3.32 -0.93
C ASP A 615 -0.54 -4.83 -0.72
N ARG A 616 -1.58 -5.62 -0.40
CA ARG A 616 -1.51 -7.07 -0.17
C ARG A 616 -2.00 -7.86 -1.37
N ALA A 617 -1.22 -8.85 -1.78
CA ALA A 617 -1.54 -9.78 -2.87
C ALA A 617 -1.38 -11.25 -2.43
N PHE A 618 -1.99 -12.16 -3.20
CA PHE A 618 -1.95 -13.61 -2.93
C PHE A 618 -1.44 -14.43 -4.13
N PRO A 619 -0.19 -14.19 -4.58
CA PRO A 619 0.39 -14.91 -5.72
C PRO A 619 0.55 -16.40 -5.46
N THR A 620 0.30 -17.16 -6.52
CA THR A 620 0.18 -18.61 -6.56
C THR A 620 0.92 -19.11 -7.79
N VAL A 621 1.98 -19.89 -7.61
CA VAL A 621 2.84 -20.31 -8.73
C VAL A 621 2.22 -21.50 -9.45
N ILE A 622 2.06 -21.34 -10.77
CA ILE A 622 1.60 -22.39 -11.69
C ILE A 622 2.85 -23.04 -12.32
N THR A 623 2.98 -24.37 -12.19
CA THR A 623 4.07 -25.15 -12.81
C THR A 623 3.50 -26.06 -13.89
N LEU A 624 4.04 -26.00 -15.10
CA LEU A 624 3.62 -26.82 -16.25
C LEU A 624 4.45 -28.12 -16.36
N GLY A 625 3.91 -29.12 -17.06
CA GLY A 625 4.58 -30.41 -17.27
C GLY A 625 5.87 -30.37 -18.08
N ASN A 626 6.19 -29.24 -18.73
CA ASN A 626 7.48 -29.00 -19.40
C ASN A 626 8.51 -28.31 -18.48
N ASN A 627 8.25 -28.26 -17.17
CA ASN A 627 9.02 -27.53 -16.13
C ASN A 627 9.10 -26.00 -16.31
N GLN A 628 8.36 -25.40 -17.25
CA GLN A 628 8.14 -23.96 -17.22
C GLN A 628 7.20 -23.63 -16.05
N THR A 629 7.72 -22.88 -15.09
CA THR A 629 6.88 -22.16 -14.14
C THR A 629 6.37 -20.88 -14.79
N VAL A 630 5.09 -20.52 -14.58
CA VAL A 630 4.57 -19.21 -14.96
C VAL A 630 5.10 -18.16 -13.99
N VAL A 631 6.35 -17.76 -14.25
CA VAL A 631 7.13 -16.72 -13.57
C VAL A 631 7.93 -16.00 -14.67
N VAL A 632 7.21 -15.38 -15.61
CA VAL A 632 7.76 -14.97 -16.91
C VAL A 632 8.46 -13.62 -16.81
N ASP A 633 9.75 -13.62 -16.47
CA ASP A 633 10.67 -12.48 -16.43
C ASP A 633 10.26 -11.29 -15.52
N HIS A 634 11.05 -11.10 -14.47
CA HIS A 634 10.94 -9.98 -13.52
C HIS A 634 11.49 -8.63 -14.07
N HIS A 635 11.80 -8.57 -15.38
CA HIS A 635 12.55 -7.49 -16.02
C HIS A 635 11.72 -6.26 -16.45
N PHE A 636 10.50 -6.08 -15.92
CA PHE A 636 9.67 -4.90 -16.20
C PHE A 636 8.84 -4.51 -14.97
N LEU A 637 9.29 -3.49 -14.25
CA LEU A 637 8.70 -3.03 -12.98
C LEU A 637 7.43 -2.16 -13.13
N LEU A 638 6.80 -2.18 -14.32
CA LEU A 638 5.66 -1.33 -14.71
C LEU A 638 4.54 -2.12 -15.42
N LEU A 639 4.44 -3.43 -15.17
CA LEU A 639 3.36 -4.28 -15.65
C LEU A 639 2.68 -5.02 -14.47
N PRO A 640 1.38 -5.34 -14.56
CA PRO A 640 0.66 -6.06 -13.50
C PRO A 640 1.24 -7.46 -13.27
N MET A 641 0.88 -8.05 -12.12
CA MET A 641 1.50 -9.29 -11.62
C MET A 641 1.41 -10.45 -12.62
N LYS A 642 2.56 -10.90 -13.12
CA LYS A 642 2.70 -12.09 -13.98
C LYS A 642 2.58 -13.43 -13.22
N PHE A 643 1.76 -13.46 -12.18
CA PHE A 643 1.49 -14.62 -11.33
C PHE A 643 -0.03 -14.83 -11.26
N GLY A 644 -0.46 -16.08 -11.14
CA GLY A 644 -1.85 -16.34 -10.79
C GLY A 644 -2.14 -15.91 -9.35
N GLN A 645 -3.32 -15.34 -9.09
CA GLN A 645 -3.79 -15.05 -7.74
C GLN A 645 -4.80 -16.10 -7.27
N ALA A 646 -4.66 -16.55 -6.03
CA ALA A 646 -5.58 -17.52 -5.41
C ALA A 646 -5.49 -17.46 -3.89
N LEU A 647 -6.45 -18.06 -3.21
CA LEU A 647 -6.41 -18.33 -1.76
C LEU A 647 -6.26 -19.84 -1.51
N TYR A 648 -5.33 -20.46 -2.24
CA TYR A 648 -5.11 -21.91 -2.26
C TYR A 648 -4.06 -22.36 -1.23
N THR A 649 -4.51 -23.09 -0.22
CA THR A 649 -3.65 -23.63 0.85
C THR A 649 -3.62 -25.17 0.85
N GLY A 650 -3.87 -25.80 -0.31
CA GLY A 650 -3.95 -27.25 -0.42
C GLY A 650 -2.61 -27.96 -0.24
N MET A 651 -2.65 -29.11 0.42
CA MET A 651 -1.45 -29.83 0.89
C MET A 651 -0.82 -30.78 -0.13
N ASP A 652 -1.43 -30.97 -1.31
CA ASP A 652 -1.01 -31.96 -2.33
C ASP A 652 0.10 -31.38 -3.27
N ILE A 653 1.11 -30.75 -2.66
CA ILE A 653 2.09 -29.81 -3.27
C ILE A 653 2.89 -30.41 -4.45
N ASN A 654 2.99 -31.74 -4.53
CA ASN A 654 3.78 -32.45 -5.55
C ASN A 654 2.94 -33.02 -6.70
N LYS A 655 1.62 -32.83 -6.69
CA LYS A 655 0.71 -33.50 -7.62
C LYS A 655 0.47 -32.70 -8.90
N TYR A 656 0.77 -33.32 -10.02
CA TYR A 656 0.34 -32.84 -11.33
C TYR A 656 -1.07 -33.34 -11.64
N TYR A 657 -1.91 -32.45 -12.16
CA TYR A 657 -3.26 -32.72 -12.64
C TYR A 657 -3.29 -32.55 -14.16
N PRO A 658 -4.08 -33.35 -14.92
CA PRO A 658 -4.34 -33.08 -16.32
C PRO A 658 -4.99 -31.71 -16.49
N LEU A 659 -4.54 -30.94 -17.48
CA LEU A 659 -5.08 -29.63 -17.82
C LEU A 659 -5.92 -29.75 -19.10
N VAL A 660 -7.10 -29.13 -19.15
CA VAL A 660 -7.95 -29.05 -20.36
C VAL A 660 -8.52 -27.64 -20.51
N TYR A 661 -8.79 -27.21 -21.74
CA TYR A 661 -9.57 -25.99 -22.00
C TYR A 661 -11.07 -26.32 -21.93
N GLY A 662 -11.89 -25.38 -21.45
CA GLY A 662 -13.34 -25.57 -21.30
C GLY A 662 -14.06 -25.90 -22.62
N GLY A 663 -13.65 -25.26 -23.73
CA GLY A 663 -14.26 -25.50 -25.05
C GLY A 663 -14.03 -26.92 -25.57
N ASP A 664 -12.85 -27.49 -25.31
CA ASP A 664 -12.49 -28.87 -25.70
C ASP A 664 -13.35 -29.95 -25.00
N ILE A 665 -14.13 -29.57 -23.99
CA ILE A 665 -14.92 -30.47 -23.14
C ILE A 665 -16.40 -30.04 -23.02
N ALA A 666 -16.92 -29.32 -24.01
CA ALA A 666 -18.32 -28.91 -24.08
C ALA A 666 -19.31 -30.08 -23.85
N SER A 667 -20.44 -29.78 -23.20
CA SER A 667 -21.58 -30.70 -23.11
C SER A 667 -22.32 -30.74 -24.46
N ILE A 668 -23.02 -31.85 -24.74
CA ILE A 668 -23.59 -32.15 -26.07
C ILE A 668 -24.55 -31.06 -26.58
N ASP A 669 -25.21 -30.36 -25.66
CA ASP A 669 -26.22 -29.33 -25.92
C ASP A 669 -25.68 -27.89 -25.74
N SER A 670 -24.34 -27.72 -25.69
CA SER A 670 -23.66 -26.43 -25.49
C SER A 670 -22.63 -26.11 -26.58
N ASP A 671 -22.33 -24.82 -26.75
CA ASP A 671 -21.32 -24.33 -27.71
C ASP A 671 -19.92 -24.20 -27.08
N GLU A 672 -18.89 -24.19 -27.93
CA GLU A 672 -17.48 -24.14 -27.52
C GLU A 672 -17.08 -22.82 -26.82
N ASP A 673 -17.81 -21.71 -27.05
CA ASP A 673 -17.51 -20.40 -26.43
C ASP A 673 -18.06 -20.32 -24.99
N THR A 674 -19.30 -20.76 -24.76
CA THR A 674 -19.89 -20.82 -23.41
C THR A 674 -19.25 -21.93 -22.57
N ALA A 675 -18.85 -23.05 -23.19
CA ALA A 675 -18.02 -24.07 -22.55
C ALA A 675 -16.58 -23.58 -22.28
N GLY A 676 -15.98 -22.82 -23.21
CA GLY A 676 -14.70 -22.11 -23.01
C GLY A 676 -14.74 -21.07 -21.89
N SER A 677 -15.94 -20.55 -21.61
CA SER A 677 -16.24 -19.68 -20.48
C SER A 677 -16.62 -20.43 -19.20
N CYS A 678 -16.90 -21.73 -19.30
CA CYS A 678 -17.39 -22.59 -18.23
C CYS A 678 -18.71 -22.09 -17.61
N ASP A 679 -19.61 -21.56 -18.44
CA ASP A 679 -20.94 -21.11 -18.02
C ASP A 679 -21.81 -22.27 -17.48
N PRO A 680 -22.84 -22.00 -16.64
CA PRO A 680 -23.60 -23.05 -15.95
C PRO A 680 -24.19 -24.11 -16.90
N GLY A 681 -23.79 -25.37 -16.72
CA GLY A 681 -24.28 -26.53 -17.49
C GLY A 681 -23.49 -26.86 -18.78
N THR A 682 -22.48 -26.08 -19.13
CA THR A 682 -21.74 -26.20 -20.41
C THR A 682 -20.61 -27.24 -20.43
N LEU A 683 -20.21 -27.79 -19.27
CA LEU A 683 -19.09 -28.73 -19.19
C LEU A 683 -19.53 -30.19 -19.12
N ASN A 684 -18.89 -31.05 -19.90
CA ASN A 684 -19.10 -32.50 -19.87
C ASN A 684 -18.44 -33.12 -18.62
N GLU A 685 -19.25 -33.56 -17.65
CA GLU A 685 -18.81 -34.17 -16.39
C GLU A 685 -17.77 -35.31 -16.58
N THR A 686 -17.94 -36.14 -17.61
CA THR A 686 -17.01 -37.28 -17.87
C THR A 686 -15.65 -36.81 -18.38
N LEU A 687 -15.61 -35.69 -19.12
CA LEU A 687 -14.37 -35.10 -19.62
C LEU A 687 -13.72 -34.13 -18.62
N ALA A 688 -14.51 -33.55 -17.71
CA ALA A 688 -14.07 -32.65 -16.65
C ALA A 688 -13.52 -33.38 -15.39
N THR A 689 -14.10 -34.53 -15.03
CA THR A 689 -13.82 -35.24 -13.77
C THR A 689 -12.32 -35.42 -13.51
N GLY A 690 -11.85 -34.90 -12.37
CA GLY A 690 -10.46 -35.05 -11.91
C GLY A 690 -9.41 -34.20 -12.62
N LYS A 691 -9.80 -33.33 -13.56
CA LYS A 691 -8.88 -32.44 -14.31
C LYS A 691 -8.93 -30.99 -13.82
N VAL A 692 -7.87 -30.24 -14.07
CA VAL A 692 -7.88 -28.78 -13.97
C VAL A 692 -8.40 -28.21 -15.30
N ILE A 693 -9.30 -27.23 -15.21
CA ILE A 693 -10.00 -26.67 -16.37
C ILE A 693 -9.58 -25.20 -16.53
N LEU A 694 -9.12 -24.83 -17.72
CA LEU A 694 -8.84 -23.46 -18.13
C LEU A 694 -10.10 -22.86 -18.76
N CYS A 695 -10.60 -21.78 -18.16
CA CYS A 695 -11.76 -21.03 -18.64
C CYS A 695 -11.38 -19.56 -18.88
N PHE A 696 -11.98 -18.90 -19.86
CA PHE A 696 -11.79 -17.48 -20.14
C PHE A 696 -13.05 -16.69 -19.78
N GLN A 697 -12.91 -15.53 -19.15
CA GLN A 697 -14.02 -14.66 -18.76
C GLN A 697 -14.79 -14.18 -20.01
N SER A 698 -16.08 -14.56 -20.09
CA SER A 698 -17.01 -14.04 -21.11
C SER A 698 -17.46 -12.60 -20.81
N GLN A 699 -18.12 -11.96 -21.78
CA GLN A 699 -18.69 -10.61 -21.58
C GLN A 699 -19.87 -10.59 -20.58
N SER A 700 -20.52 -11.73 -20.32
CA SER A 700 -21.59 -11.86 -19.33
C SER A 700 -21.06 -12.13 -17.92
N GLN A 701 -19.90 -12.79 -17.79
CA GLN A 701 -19.27 -13.12 -16.52
C GLN A 701 -18.54 -11.92 -15.90
N ARG A 702 -18.87 -11.59 -14.64
CA ARG A 702 -18.19 -10.54 -13.85
C ARG A 702 -17.19 -11.06 -12.81
N PHE A 703 -17.29 -12.34 -12.46
CA PHE A 703 -16.53 -12.98 -11.38
C PHE A 703 -16.29 -14.46 -11.76
N SER A 704 -15.28 -15.11 -11.16
CA SER A 704 -15.00 -16.54 -11.40
C SER A 704 -15.96 -17.50 -10.68
N ILE A 705 -16.90 -17.00 -9.87
CA ILE A 705 -17.80 -17.83 -9.03
C ILE A 705 -18.73 -18.75 -9.87
N PRO A 706 -19.38 -18.30 -10.97
CA PRO A 706 -20.18 -19.19 -11.82
C PRO A 706 -19.33 -20.33 -12.41
N ALA A 707 -18.20 -19.99 -13.03
CA ALA A 707 -17.26 -20.99 -13.57
C ALA A 707 -16.76 -21.97 -12.49
N THR A 708 -16.42 -21.47 -11.29
CA THR A 708 -16.05 -22.31 -10.13
C THR A 708 -17.16 -23.29 -9.77
N THR A 709 -18.42 -22.84 -9.81
CA THR A 709 -19.60 -23.67 -9.52
C THR A 709 -19.82 -24.72 -10.60
N THR A 710 -19.70 -24.35 -11.89
CA THR A 710 -19.77 -25.29 -13.02
C THR A 710 -18.69 -26.36 -12.93
N VAL A 711 -17.42 -25.98 -12.72
CA VAL A 711 -16.29 -26.90 -12.59
C VAL A 711 -16.45 -27.83 -11.38
N THR A 712 -16.95 -27.32 -10.24
CA THR A 712 -17.24 -28.13 -9.05
C THR A 712 -18.35 -29.15 -9.34
N SER A 713 -19.41 -28.73 -10.03
CA SER A 713 -20.55 -29.59 -10.41
C SER A 713 -20.11 -30.69 -11.38
N ALA A 714 -19.21 -30.36 -12.32
CA ALA A 714 -18.60 -31.30 -13.27
C ALA A 714 -17.43 -32.12 -12.67
N ARG A 715 -17.24 -32.09 -11.34
CA ARG A 715 -16.20 -32.81 -10.58
C ARG A 715 -14.76 -32.54 -11.03
N GLY A 716 -14.50 -31.35 -11.55
CA GLY A 716 -13.14 -30.88 -11.83
C GLY A 716 -12.27 -30.84 -10.57
N ALA A 717 -10.97 -31.00 -10.74
CA ALA A 717 -9.97 -30.93 -9.67
C ALA A 717 -9.38 -29.53 -9.45
N GLY A 718 -9.66 -28.59 -10.35
CA GLY A 718 -9.30 -27.17 -10.19
C GLY A 718 -9.74 -26.31 -11.38
N LEU A 719 -9.67 -25.00 -11.20
CA LEU A 719 -10.00 -23.98 -12.19
C LEU A 719 -8.81 -23.02 -12.35
N ILE A 720 -8.42 -22.75 -13.60
CA ILE A 720 -7.64 -21.56 -13.96
C ILE A 720 -8.58 -20.63 -14.72
N PHE A 721 -8.81 -19.43 -14.19
CA PHE A 721 -9.76 -18.48 -14.74
C PHE A 721 -9.01 -17.27 -15.32
N ALA A 722 -8.94 -17.19 -16.64
CA ALA A 722 -8.30 -16.09 -17.36
C ALA A 722 -9.29 -14.91 -17.49
N GLN A 723 -8.94 -13.77 -16.90
CA GLN A 723 -9.84 -12.62 -16.75
C GLN A 723 -9.13 -11.29 -17.02
N PHE A 724 -9.88 -10.18 -16.98
CA PHE A 724 -9.26 -8.85 -16.91
C PHE A 724 -8.40 -8.72 -15.65
N PRO A 725 -7.25 -8.01 -15.69
CA PRO A 725 -6.43 -7.77 -14.51
C PRO A 725 -7.24 -7.14 -13.37
N SER A 726 -7.22 -7.82 -12.22
CA SER A 726 -7.96 -7.47 -11.00
C SER A 726 -7.12 -7.84 -9.79
N LYS A 727 -7.19 -7.03 -8.73
CA LYS A 727 -6.56 -7.29 -7.43
C LYS A 727 -7.51 -7.97 -6.44
N ASP A 728 -8.80 -8.06 -6.75
CA ASP A 728 -9.74 -8.93 -6.03
C ASP A 728 -9.46 -10.40 -6.32
N VAL A 729 -9.27 -11.20 -5.27
CA VAL A 729 -8.99 -12.64 -5.35
C VAL A 729 -10.21 -13.41 -4.86
N SER A 730 -11.17 -13.64 -5.76
CA SER A 730 -12.47 -14.21 -5.40
C SER A 730 -12.33 -15.61 -4.79
N LEU A 731 -12.89 -15.82 -3.59
CA LEU A 731 -12.92 -17.12 -2.95
C LEU A 731 -13.74 -18.14 -3.75
N SER A 732 -13.18 -19.33 -3.98
CA SER A 732 -13.94 -20.46 -4.49
C SER A 732 -14.89 -21.00 -3.42
N SER A 733 -16.10 -21.37 -3.85
CA SER A 733 -17.17 -21.95 -3.04
C SER A 733 -16.92 -23.43 -2.70
N GLY A 734 -15.79 -23.72 -2.04
CA GLY A 734 -15.42 -25.06 -1.58
C GLY A 734 -13.90 -25.27 -1.48
N SER A 735 -13.48 -26.53 -1.50
CA SER A 735 -12.06 -26.92 -1.51
C SER A 735 -11.41 -26.91 -2.90
N LEU A 736 -12.13 -26.48 -3.95
CA LEU A 736 -11.63 -26.41 -5.31
C LEU A 736 -10.55 -25.31 -5.45
N PRO A 737 -9.34 -25.60 -5.95
CA PRO A 737 -8.37 -24.58 -6.32
C PRO A 737 -8.94 -23.72 -7.46
N CYS A 738 -9.06 -22.42 -7.25
CA CYS A 738 -9.37 -21.45 -8.30
C CYS A 738 -8.21 -20.46 -8.38
N VAL A 739 -7.50 -20.45 -9.51
CA VAL A 739 -6.36 -19.56 -9.75
C VAL A 739 -6.74 -18.59 -10.85
N GLN A 740 -6.92 -17.32 -10.49
CA GLN A 740 -7.22 -16.25 -11.43
C GLN A 740 -5.93 -15.76 -12.09
N VAL A 741 -5.94 -15.58 -13.41
CA VAL A 741 -4.79 -15.14 -14.22
C VAL A 741 -5.25 -14.06 -15.21
N ASP A 742 -4.32 -13.27 -15.74
CA ASP A 742 -4.65 -12.38 -16.87
C ASP A 742 -4.84 -13.17 -18.18
N PHE A 743 -5.50 -12.53 -19.17
CA PHE A 743 -5.73 -13.14 -20.48
C PHE A 743 -4.46 -13.51 -21.27
N ALA A 744 -3.31 -12.87 -21.03
CA ALA A 744 -2.06 -13.21 -21.71
C ALA A 744 -1.45 -14.50 -21.13
N ILE A 745 -1.48 -14.66 -19.80
CA ILE A 745 -1.17 -15.93 -19.14
C ILE A 745 -2.15 -17.02 -19.60
N GLY A 746 -3.46 -16.75 -19.63
CA GLY A 746 -4.47 -17.67 -20.15
C GLY A 746 -4.17 -18.14 -21.58
N THR A 747 -3.83 -17.21 -22.48
CA THR A 747 -3.46 -17.51 -23.87
C THR A 747 -2.17 -18.35 -23.97
N ASN A 748 -1.18 -18.08 -23.12
CA ASN A 748 0.04 -18.90 -23.05
C ASN A 748 -0.27 -20.33 -22.56
N LEU A 749 -1.17 -20.48 -21.59
CA LEU A 749 -1.63 -21.79 -21.10
C LEU A 749 -2.40 -22.57 -22.18
N LEU A 750 -3.29 -21.90 -22.92
CA LEU A 750 -4.02 -22.49 -24.05
C LEU A 750 -3.05 -22.95 -25.17
N THR A 751 -2.00 -22.16 -25.43
CA THR A 751 -0.93 -22.53 -26.37
C THR A 751 -0.14 -23.76 -25.88
N TYR A 752 0.12 -23.88 -24.57
CA TYR A 752 0.75 -25.07 -23.98
C TYR A 752 -0.13 -26.33 -24.09
N ILE A 753 -1.46 -26.20 -23.91
CA ILE A 753 -2.43 -27.29 -24.12
C ILE A 753 -2.34 -27.79 -25.56
N GLY A 754 -2.48 -26.91 -26.56
CA GLY A 754 -2.40 -27.28 -27.97
C GLY A 754 -1.04 -27.85 -28.42
N ALA A 755 0.05 -27.47 -27.75
CA ALA A 755 1.40 -27.96 -28.06
C ALA A 755 1.74 -29.34 -27.45
N THR A 756 0.93 -29.86 -26.51
CA THR A 756 1.29 -31.02 -25.68
C THR A 756 0.22 -32.12 -25.75
N ARG A 757 0.60 -33.37 -26.00
CA ARG A 757 -0.38 -34.49 -26.04
C ARG A 757 -1.02 -34.82 -24.68
N ASN A 758 -0.26 -34.63 -23.60
CA ASN A 758 -0.69 -34.83 -22.22
C ASN A 758 -0.36 -33.57 -21.40
N PRO A 759 -1.10 -32.46 -21.58
CA PRO A 759 -0.84 -31.23 -20.84
C PRO A 759 -1.19 -31.43 -19.37
N VAL A 760 -0.27 -31.03 -18.48
CA VAL A 760 -0.43 -31.17 -17.03
C VAL A 760 0.03 -29.92 -16.30
N VAL A 761 -0.59 -29.66 -15.15
CA VAL A 761 -0.34 -28.48 -14.33
C VAL A 761 -0.26 -28.86 -12.84
N LYS A 762 0.54 -28.11 -12.09
CA LYS A 762 0.69 -28.22 -10.64
C LYS A 762 0.61 -26.84 -10.02
N PHE A 763 -0.14 -26.70 -8.93
CA PHE A 763 -0.25 -25.47 -8.16
C PHE A 763 0.62 -25.55 -6.90
N ASN A 764 1.45 -24.55 -6.67
CA ASN A 764 2.07 -24.34 -5.37
C ASN A 764 1.08 -23.62 -4.44
N PRO A 765 1.16 -23.80 -3.10
CA PRO A 765 0.37 -23.01 -2.17
C PRO A 765 0.58 -21.50 -2.35
N SER A 766 -0.50 -20.75 -2.24
CA SER A 766 -0.50 -19.28 -2.29
C SER A 766 0.36 -18.70 -1.16
N LYS A 767 0.99 -17.56 -1.42
CA LYS A 767 1.74 -16.80 -0.41
C LYS A 767 1.08 -15.46 -0.18
N THR A 768 1.23 -14.88 1.01
CA THR A 768 0.86 -13.49 1.26
C THR A 768 2.07 -12.60 1.01
N LEU A 769 1.95 -11.64 0.08
CA LEU A 769 2.93 -10.56 -0.11
C LEU A 769 2.31 -9.22 0.28
N VAL A 770 3.14 -8.29 0.76
CA VAL A 770 2.79 -6.96 1.28
C VAL A 770 3.87 -5.99 0.81
N GLY A 771 3.52 -4.74 0.49
CA GLY A 771 4.46 -3.73 -0.02
C GLY A 771 5.04 -4.06 -1.41
N GLN A 772 4.31 -4.83 -2.22
CA GLN A 772 4.70 -5.23 -3.59
C GLN A 772 3.56 -5.04 -4.60
N GLN A 773 2.57 -4.21 -4.26
CA GLN A 773 1.39 -3.94 -5.06
C GLN A 773 1.00 -2.48 -4.90
N ILE A 774 1.04 -1.71 -6.00
CA ILE A 774 0.56 -0.31 -6.03
C ILE A 774 -0.88 -0.27 -5.50
N SER A 775 -1.13 0.63 -4.55
CA SER A 775 -2.41 0.84 -3.87
C SER A 775 -2.41 2.21 -3.17
N PRO A 776 -3.59 2.84 -2.97
CA PRO A 776 -4.92 2.30 -3.23
C PRO A 776 -5.40 2.52 -4.67
N GLU A 777 -6.13 1.55 -5.21
CA GLU A 777 -6.83 1.65 -6.49
C GLU A 777 -8.32 1.35 -6.28
N VAL A 778 -9.22 2.01 -7.03
CA VAL A 778 -10.67 1.76 -6.88
C VAL A 778 -11.04 0.44 -7.56
N ALA A 779 -11.66 -0.47 -6.80
CA ALA A 779 -11.90 -1.85 -7.21
C ALA A 779 -12.86 -1.97 -8.39
N PHE A 780 -12.68 -2.98 -9.25
CA PHE A 780 -13.45 -3.23 -10.47
C PHE A 780 -14.95 -3.32 -10.19
N PHE A 781 -15.33 -4.09 -9.16
CA PHE A 781 -16.71 -4.26 -8.74
C PHE A 781 -17.30 -3.01 -8.08
N SER A 782 -16.49 -2.09 -7.54
CA SER A 782 -17.00 -0.94 -6.78
C SER A 782 -17.91 -0.10 -7.67
N SER A 783 -19.17 0.07 -7.27
CA SER A 783 -20.15 0.82 -8.04
C SER A 783 -19.76 2.29 -8.19
N ARG A 784 -20.04 2.87 -9.37
CA ARG A 784 -19.60 4.21 -9.79
C ARG A 784 -20.78 5.18 -9.95
N GLY A 785 -20.51 6.46 -9.74
CA GLY A 785 -21.44 7.56 -10.07
C GLY A 785 -21.60 7.79 -11.58
N PRO A 786 -22.31 8.86 -12.01
CA PRO A 786 -23.09 9.78 -11.19
C PRO A 786 -24.30 9.15 -10.50
N ASN A 787 -24.79 9.79 -9.43
CA ASN A 787 -26.09 9.53 -8.83
C ASN A 787 -27.21 9.73 -9.87
N SER A 788 -28.05 8.70 -10.09
CA SER A 788 -29.15 8.74 -11.08
C SER A 788 -30.39 9.51 -10.61
N LEU A 789 -30.63 9.60 -9.30
CA LEU A 789 -31.78 10.33 -8.72
C LEU A 789 -31.54 11.83 -8.62
N SER A 790 -30.37 12.23 -8.12
CA SER A 790 -29.99 13.63 -8.00
C SER A 790 -28.55 13.86 -8.51
N PRO A 791 -28.35 14.03 -9.84
CA PRO A 791 -27.03 14.18 -10.45
C PRO A 791 -26.19 15.38 -9.99
N SER A 792 -26.74 16.32 -9.20
CA SER A 792 -25.99 17.40 -8.54
C SER A 792 -25.40 17.00 -7.17
N VAL A 793 -25.64 15.76 -6.72
CA VAL A 793 -25.08 15.17 -5.50
C VAL A 793 -24.00 14.17 -5.91
N LEU A 794 -22.76 14.42 -5.50
CA LEU A 794 -21.66 13.48 -5.75
C LEU A 794 -21.91 12.17 -4.99
N LYS A 795 -21.71 11.04 -5.68
CA LYS A 795 -21.66 9.69 -5.12
C LYS A 795 -20.67 8.85 -5.94
N PRO A 796 -19.86 7.97 -5.32
CA PRO A 796 -19.71 7.75 -3.88
C PRO A 796 -19.15 9.00 -3.16
N ASP A 797 -19.13 9.00 -1.82
CA ASP A 797 -18.62 10.14 -1.04
C ASP A 797 -17.12 9.98 -0.72
N ILE A 798 -16.64 8.75 -0.47
CA ILE A 798 -15.23 8.44 -0.15
C ILE A 798 -14.88 6.99 -0.55
N ALA A 799 -13.61 6.67 -0.75
CA ALA A 799 -13.09 5.31 -0.88
C ALA A 799 -12.35 4.83 0.39
N ALA A 800 -12.45 3.54 0.70
CA ALA A 800 -11.73 2.90 1.81
C ALA A 800 -11.32 1.45 1.46
N PRO A 801 -10.44 0.80 2.26
CA PRO A 801 -10.03 -0.59 2.05
C PRO A 801 -11.23 -1.55 2.00
N GLY A 802 -11.41 -2.22 0.87
CA GLY A 802 -12.56 -3.10 0.61
C GLY A 802 -12.24 -4.30 -0.27
N VAL A 803 -10.97 -4.64 -0.47
CA VAL A 803 -10.53 -5.78 -1.29
C VAL A 803 -9.63 -6.68 -0.45
N ASN A 804 -9.89 -7.98 -0.49
CA ASN A 804 -9.16 -9.03 0.24
C ASN A 804 -8.97 -8.74 1.75
N ILE A 805 -10.01 -8.28 2.45
CA ILE A 805 -9.98 -7.91 3.88
C ILE A 805 -10.14 -9.15 4.75
N LEU A 806 -9.18 -9.40 5.66
CA LEU A 806 -9.24 -10.47 6.65
C LEU A 806 -9.92 -9.98 7.93
N ALA A 807 -11.08 -10.55 8.26
CA ALA A 807 -11.79 -10.33 9.52
C ALA A 807 -12.46 -11.64 10.00
N SER A 808 -13.09 -11.61 11.18
CA SER A 808 -13.69 -12.79 11.80
C SER A 808 -14.92 -13.27 11.04
N TRP A 809 -15.19 -14.57 11.08
CA TRP A 809 -16.25 -15.21 10.29
C TRP A 809 -17.11 -16.16 11.14
N SER A 810 -18.36 -16.39 10.72
CA SER A 810 -19.22 -17.36 11.38
C SER A 810 -18.83 -18.79 10.99
N PRO A 811 -18.47 -19.67 11.95
CA PRO A 811 -18.20 -21.07 11.68
C PRO A 811 -19.46 -21.89 11.37
N ALA A 812 -20.67 -21.30 11.36
CA ALA A 812 -21.95 -22.00 11.19
C ALA A 812 -21.97 -23.00 10.01
N ARG A 813 -21.45 -22.58 8.84
CA ARG A 813 -21.37 -23.41 7.62
C ARG A 813 -20.14 -24.33 7.56
N SER A 814 -19.29 -24.32 8.59
CA SER A 814 -18.06 -25.15 8.69
C SER A 814 -17.97 -25.98 9.98
N GLN A 815 -18.99 -25.99 10.86
CA GLN A 815 -18.98 -26.69 12.15
C GLN A 815 -18.64 -28.20 12.06
N ASN A 816 -18.96 -28.85 10.94
CA ASN A 816 -18.68 -30.27 10.70
C ASN A 816 -17.25 -30.55 10.16
N GLN A 817 -16.41 -29.51 10.04
CA GLN A 817 -15.01 -29.64 9.59
C GLN A 817 -14.06 -29.67 10.80
N ALA A 818 -12.99 -30.45 10.70
CA ALA A 818 -12.05 -30.65 11.82
C ALA A 818 -11.34 -29.36 12.29
N ASN A 819 -11.22 -28.36 11.41
CA ASN A 819 -10.81 -26.99 11.72
C ASN A 819 -11.78 -26.04 10.99
N PRO A 820 -12.75 -25.40 11.66
CA PRO A 820 -13.67 -24.46 11.02
C PRO A 820 -13.00 -23.12 10.72
N ASP A 821 -13.35 -22.51 9.58
CA ASP A 821 -12.88 -21.17 9.17
C ASP A 821 -13.46 -20.05 10.07
N ILE A 822 -12.78 -19.73 11.17
CA ILE A 822 -13.15 -18.67 12.13
C ILE A 822 -12.75 -17.24 11.70
N PHE A 823 -11.93 -17.12 10.65
CA PHE A 823 -11.64 -15.89 9.93
C PHE A 823 -11.89 -16.11 8.43
N LYS A 824 -12.08 -15.03 7.67
CA LYS A 824 -12.22 -15.11 6.21
C LYS A 824 -11.67 -13.84 5.53
N ILE A 825 -11.09 -14.03 4.34
CA ILE A 825 -10.67 -12.97 3.44
C ILE A 825 -11.86 -12.68 2.51
N GLU A 826 -12.36 -11.44 2.49
CA GLU A 826 -13.53 -11.04 1.69
C GLU A 826 -13.34 -9.69 0.99
N SER A 827 -14.09 -9.49 -0.09
CA SER A 827 -14.06 -8.28 -0.91
C SER A 827 -15.46 -7.71 -1.12
N GLY A 828 -15.57 -6.38 -1.03
CA GLY A 828 -16.81 -5.65 -1.26
C GLY A 828 -16.79 -4.23 -0.72
N THR A 829 -17.67 -3.39 -1.25
CA THR A 829 -18.03 -2.12 -0.60
C THR A 829 -18.63 -2.34 0.80
N SER A 830 -19.17 -3.54 1.05
CA SER A 830 -19.54 -4.04 2.38
C SER A 830 -18.40 -4.13 3.39
N MET A 831 -17.14 -4.25 2.95
CA MET A 831 -15.95 -4.26 3.81
C MET A 831 -15.31 -2.86 3.92
N ALA A 832 -15.51 -2.01 2.92
CA ALA A 832 -15.11 -0.60 2.99
C ALA A 832 -16.01 0.22 3.93
N CYS A 833 -17.32 -0.05 3.93
CA CYS A 833 -18.32 0.52 4.84
C CYS A 833 -17.89 0.48 6.33
N PRO A 834 -17.61 -0.69 6.94
CA PRO A 834 -17.21 -0.78 8.34
C PRO A 834 -15.85 -0.15 8.66
N HIS A 835 -14.93 0.00 7.69
CA HIS A 835 -13.72 0.81 7.92
C HIS A 835 -14.11 2.27 8.20
N ILE A 836 -14.96 2.88 7.37
CA ILE A 836 -15.45 4.24 7.64
C ILE A 836 -16.28 4.30 8.92
N SER A 837 -17.14 3.32 9.22
CA SER A 837 -17.90 3.27 10.48
C SER A 837 -17.00 3.24 11.72
N GLY A 838 -15.89 2.48 11.67
CA GLY A 838 -14.87 2.48 12.72
C GLY A 838 -14.21 3.84 12.87
N ILE A 839 -13.75 4.46 11.78
CA ILE A 839 -13.12 5.79 11.78
C ILE A 839 -14.08 6.87 12.30
N VAL A 840 -15.36 6.82 11.90
CA VAL A 840 -16.41 7.73 12.38
C VAL A 840 -16.64 7.57 13.89
N ALA A 841 -16.55 6.36 14.45
CA ALA A 841 -16.61 6.15 15.89
C ALA A 841 -15.39 6.73 16.62
N LEU A 842 -14.18 6.60 16.07
CA LEU A 842 -12.99 7.27 16.62
C LEU A 842 -13.15 8.80 16.59
N LEU A 843 -13.64 9.37 15.48
CA LEU A 843 -13.89 10.81 15.36
C LEU A 843 -15.02 11.28 16.28
N LYS A 844 -16.06 10.49 16.54
CA LYS A 844 -17.09 10.79 17.55
C LYS A 844 -16.52 10.81 18.97
N SER A 845 -15.53 9.97 19.28
CA SER A 845 -14.85 10.00 20.59
C SER A 845 -13.99 11.26 20.76
N ILE A 846 -13.36 11.77 19.69
CA ILE A 846 -12.55 13.00 19.71
C ILE A 846 -13.44 14.26 19.69
N HIS A 847 -14.51 14.25 18.87
CA HIS A 847 -15.41 15.38 18.64
C HIS A 847 -16.89 15.00 18.89
N PRO A 848 -17.32 14.77 20.15
CA PRO A 848 -18.68 14.28 20.45
C PRO A 848 -19.81 15.18 19.96
N THR A 849 -19.54 16.48 19.79
CA THR A 849 -20.52 17.50 19.37
C THR A 849 -20.63 17.68 17.85
N TRP A 850 -19.80 17.02 17.04
CA TRP A 850 -19.89 17.13 15.59
C TRP A 850 -21.15 16.42 15.03
N SER A 851 -21.81 17.10 14.10
CA SER A 851 -22.94 16.54 13.34
C SER A 851 -22.46 15.41 12.40
N PRO A 852 -23.36 14.54 11.91
CA PRO A 852 -23.03 13.59 10.85
C PRO A 852 -22.46 14.27 9.59
N ALA A 853 -22.96 15.47 9.26
CA ALA A 853 -22.47 16.26 8.13
C ALA A 853 -21.06 16.83 8.38
N ALA A 854 -20.76 17.25 9.60
CA ALA A 854 -19.42 17.71 10.00
C ALA A 854 -18.37 16.59 9.90
N ILE A 855 -18.68 15.39 10.39
CA ILE A 855 -17.76 14.23 10.31
C ILE A 855 -17.61 13.77 8.86
N LYS A 856 -18.71 13.72 8.09
CA LYS A 856 -18.69 13.44 6.66
C LYS A 856 -17.84 14.47 5.90
N SER A 857 -17.95 15.75 6.24
CA SER A 857 -17.07 16.79 5.69
C SER A 857 -15.61 16.51 6.02
N ALA A 858 -15.26 16.35 7.30
CA ALA A 858 -13.88 16.16 7.73
C ALA A 858 -13.19 14.99 7.03
N LEU A 859 -13.89 13.88 6.81
CA LEU A 859 -13.34 12.73 6.10
C LEU A 859 -13.26 12.92 4.58
N VAL A 860 -14.17 13.68 3.98
CA VAL A 860 -14.18 13.95 2.53
C VAL A 860 -13.18 15.05 2.14
N THR A 861 -13.01 16.10 2.96
CA THR A 861 -12.14 17.24 2.64
C THR A 861 -10.66 17.01 2.97
N THR A 862 -10.32 15.94 3.71
CA THR A 862 -8.91 15.56 4.00
C THR A 862 -8.48 14.23 3.37
N ALA A 863 -9.28 13.65 2.46
CA ALA A 863 -8.95 12.40 1.78
C ALA A 863 -7.69 12.55 0.88
N SER A 864 -6.99 11.44 0.61
CA SER A 864 -5.88 11.43 -0.36
C SER A 864 -6.41 11.22 -1.78
N LEU A 865 -5.90 11.99 -2.74
CA LEU A 865 -6.02 11.72 -4.17
C LEU A 865 -4.82 10.93 -4.73
N GLU A 866 -3.81 10.67 -3.90
CA GLU A 866 -2.52 10.07 -4.29
C GLU A 866 -2.25 8.75 -3.55
N ASP A 867 -1.43 7.90 -4.18
CA ASP A 867 -0.90 6.65 -3.63
C ASP A 867 0.41 6.85 -2.82
N GLU A 868 1.00 5.75 -2.35
CA GLU A 868 2.27 5.78 -1.57
C GLU A 868 3.49 6.30 -2.36
N TYR A 869 3.36 6.52 -3.68
CA TYR A 869 4.38 7.05 -4.59
C TYR A 869 4.03 8.45 -5.13
N GLY A 870 3.01 9.12 -4.57
CA GLY A 870 2.55 10.44 -5.03
C GLY A 870 1.93 10.42 -6.43
N GLN A 871 1.46 9.27 -6.91
CA GLN A 871 0.73 9.14 -8.17
C GLN A 871 -0.77 9.22 -7.92
N SER A 872 -1.51 9.86 -8.84
CA SER A 872 -2.98 9.93 -8.70
C SER A 872 -3.61 8.54 -8.67
N ILE A 873 -4.55 8.33 -7.75
CA ILE A 873 -5.31 7.08 -7.63
C ILE A 873 -5.91 6.68 -8.99
N VAL A 874 -5.81 5.39 -9.30
CA VAL A 874 -6.36 4.77 -10.51
C VAL A 874 -7.56 3.89 -10.17
N ALA A 875 -8.36 3.55 -11.18
CA ALA A 875 -9.55 2.74 -11.04
C ALA A 875 -9.51 1.54 -11.99
N GLU A 876 -9.69 0.35 -11.42
CA GLU A 876 -9.88 -0.88 -12.17
C GLU A 876 -11.13 -0.77 -13.05
N GLY A 877 -11.06 -1.29 -14.28
CA GLY A 877 -12.13 -1.17 -15.27
C GLY A 877 -11.70 -1.62 -16.66
N ALA A 878 -12.61 -1.51 -17.62
CA ALA A 878 -12.37 -1.85 -19.03
C ALA A 878 -12.68 -0.63 -19.93
N PRO A 879 -11.67 0.17 -20.34
CA PRO A 879 -10.26 0.09 -19.93
C PRO A 879 -10.01 0.59 -18.50
N HIS A 880 -8.84 0.24 -17.97
CA HIS A 880 -8.27 0.83 -16.75
C HIS A 880 -8.08 2.34 -16.92
N LYS A 881 -8.37 3.15 -15.91
CA LYS A 881 -8.30 4.62 -16.02
C LYS A 881 -7.77 5.31 -14.76
N GLN A 882 -7.33 6.56 -14.89
CA GLN A 882 -7.19 7.46 -13.74
C GLN A 882 -8.55 7.60 -13.04
N ALA A 883 -8.58 7.48 -11.72
CA ALA A 883 -9.81 7.58 -10.98
C ALA A 883 -10.29 9.04 -10.91
N ASP A 884 -11.60 9.21 -11.00
CA ASP A 884 -12.27 10.51 -10.89
C ASP A 884 -13.27 10.48 -9.71
N PRO A 885 -13.83 11.62 -9.29
CA PRO A 885 -14.77 11.69 -8.17
C PRO A 885 -16.01 10.77 -8.28
N PHE A 886 -16.38 10.24 -9.44
CA PHE A 886 -17.42 9.20 -9.54
C PHE A 886 -16.94 7.78 -9.18
N ASP A 887 -15.63 7.57 -9.00
CA ASP A 887 -15.05 6.33 -8.50
C ASP A 887 -14.76 6.38 -6.99
N TYR A 888 -14.16 7.48 -6.49
CA TYR A 888 -13.72 7.61 -5.09
C TYR A 888 -14.41 8.71 -4.26
N GLY A 889 -15.27 9.54 -4.85
CA GLY A 889 -15.84 10.70 -4.15
C GLY A 889 -14.81 11.79 -3.85
N GLY A 890 -14.46 11.97 -2.58
CA GLY A 890 -13.37 12.88 -2.15
C GLY A 890 -11.96 12.31 -2.29
N GLY A 891 -11.79 10.99 -2.31
CA GLY A 891 -10.48 10.32 -2.36
C GLY A 891 -10.45 9.04 -1.54
N HIS A 892 -9.25 8.48 -1.30
CA HIS A 892 -9.04 7.43 -0.30
C HIS A 892 -8.95 8.04 1.11
N VAL A 893 -9.59 7.42 2.09
CA VAL A 893 -9.68 7.97 3.45
C VAL A 893 -8.32 8.14 4.14
N ASP A 894 -8.08 9.33 4.69
CA ASP A 894 -6.98 9.61 5.63
C ASP A 894 -7.56 9.84 7.04
N PRO A 895 -7.48 8.84 7.95
CA PRO A 895 -8.02 8.97 9.29
C PRO A 895 -7.27 9.95 10.19
N ASN A 896 -5.99 10.23 9.90
CA ASN A 896 -5.15 11.05 10.77
C ASN A 896 -5.29 12.55 10.47
N LYS A 897 -5.46 12.95 9.20
CA LYS A 897 -5.81 14.33 8.82
C LYS A 897 -7.23 14.70 9.26
N ALA A 898 -8.20 13.78 9.13
CA ALA A 898 -9.61 14.01 9.47
C ALA A 898 -9.88 14.35 10.96
N ILE A 899 -8.87 14.19 11.83
CA ILE A 899 -8.90 14.65 13.23
C ILE A 899 -9.00 16.19 13.32
N ALA A 900 -8.39 16.93 12.39
CA ALA A 900 -8.25 18.38 12.45
C ALA A 900 -8.29 19.02 11.05
N PRO A 901 -9.45 18.97 10.35
CA PRO A 901 -9.60 19.38 8.95
C PRO A 901 -9.55 20.90 8.71
N GLY A 902 -9.32 21.73 9.73
CA GLY A 902 -9.42 23.19 9.63
C GLY A 902 -10.87 23.67 9.53
N LEU A 903 -11.56 23.44 8.41
CA LEU A 903 -12.97 23.79 8.21
C LEU A 903 -13.86 22.54 8.11
N ILE A 904 -15.17 22.77 8.10
CA ILE A 904 -16.20 21.77 7.77
C ILE A 904 -17.39 22.40 7.03
N TYR A 905 -17.96 21.63 6.09
CA TYR A 905 -19.20 21.90 5.37
C TYR A 905 -20.38 21.25 6.11
N ASP A 906 -20.78 21.88 7.22
CA ASP A 906 -21.87 21.43 8.10
C ASP A 906 -23.26 21.64 7.45
N ILE A 907 -24.22 20.76 7.76
CA ILE A 907 -25.57 20.74 7.17
C ILE A 907 -26.62 20.43 8.25
N GLU A 908 -27.63 21.28 8.39
CA GLU A 908 -28.75 21.06 9.30
C GLU A 908 -29.84 20.19 8.66
N SER A 909 -30.61 19.45 9.46
CA SER A 909 -31.75 18.64 8.98
C SER A 909 -32.78 19.46 8.18
N SER A 910 -32.89 20.76 8.48
CA SER A 910 -33.75 21.70 7.76
C SER A 910 -33.32 21.91 6.30
N ASP A 911 -32.02 21.77 5.98
CA ASP A 911 -31.48 21.90 4.62
C ASP A 911 -31.70 20.64 3.77
N TYR A 912 -31.63 19.45 4.37
CA TYR A 912 -32.08 18.22 3.67
C TYR A 912 -33.58 18.29 3.32
N ILE A 913 -34.41 18.89 4.19
CA ILE A 913 -35.82 19.11 3.88
C ILE A 913 -36.00 20.18 2.77
N ARG A 914 -35.23 21.27 2.78
CA ARG A 914 -35.20 22.26 1.68
C ARG A 914 -34.77 21.63 0.35
N PHE A 915 -33.83 20.68 0.38
CA PHE A 915 -33.43 19.88 -0.78
C PHE A 915 -34.58 19.02 -1.31
N LEU A 916 -35.28 18.26 -0.46
CA LEU A 916 -36.46 17.47 -0.85
C LEU A 916 -37.60 18.35 -1.40
N CYS A 917 -37.87 19.51 -0.78
CA CYS A 917 -38.79 20.53 -1.30
C CYS A 917 -38.41 21.02 -2.71
N SER A 918 -37.13 21.01 -3.05
CA SER A 918 -36.60 21.54 -4.33
C SER A 918 -36.49 20.46 -5.41
N MET A 919 -36.31 19.19 -5.02
CA MET A 919 -36.52 18.00 -5.85
C MET A 919 -37.98 17.88 -6.33
N GLY A 920 -38.93 18.49 -5.63
CA GLY A 920 -40.33 18.57 -6.04
C GLY A 920 -41.28 17.56 -5.39
N TYR A 921 -40.83 16.87 -4.33
CA TYR A 921 -41.68 15.98 -3.54
C TYR A 921 -42.87 16.73 -2.91
N ASN A 922 -43.96 16.01 -2.64
CA ASN A 922 -45.21 16.58 -2.15
C ASN A 922 -45.06 17.17 -0.74
N ASN A 923 -45.51 18.43 -0.55
CA ASN A 923 -45.54 19.13 0.74
C ASN A 923 -46.13 18.28 1.89
N THR A 924 -47.17 17.49 1.61
CA THR A 924 -47.82 16.65 2.62
C THR A 924 -46.90 15.51 3.07
N ALA A 925 -46.24 14.83 2.13
CA ALA A 925 -45.28 13.76 2.43
C ALA A 925 -44.04 14.31 3.17
N ILE A 926 -43.49 15.43 2.70
CA ILE A 926 -42.37 16.13 3.36
C ILE A 926 -42.76 16.54 4.78
N SER A 927 -43.98 17.04 5.00
CA SER A 927 -44.44 17.46 6.34
C SER A 927 -44.53 16.29 7.32
N LEU A 928 -44.87 15.09 6.84
CA LEU A 928 -44.92 13.86 7.65
C LEU A 928 -43.50 13.39 7.98
N VAL A 929 -42.61 13.28 6.99
CA VAL A 929 -41.19 12.89 7.18
C VAL A 929 -40.44 13.88 8.08
N ALA A 930 -40.74 15.17 8.00
CA ALA A 930 -40.16 16.19 8.86
C ALA A 930 -40.77 16.29 10.28
N GLY A 931 -41.88 15.60 10.55
CA GLY A 931 -42.66 15.75 11.79
C GLY A 931 -43.23 17.16 12.02
N ALA A 932 -43.26 18.01 10.98
CA ALA A 932 -43.58 19.43 11.07
C ALA A 932 -44.26 19.93 9.79
N LYS A 933 -45.25 20.83 9.92
CA LYS A 933 -46.00 21.37 8.78
C LYS A 933 -45.13 22.26 7.90
N ILE A 934 -44.68 21.76 6.75
CA ILE A 934 -43.73 22.43 5.86
C ILE A 934 -44.39 22.77 4.52
N THR A 935 -44.43 24.07 4.22
CA THR A 935 -44.88 24.60 2.93
C THR A 935 -43.67 24.86 2.05
N CYS A 936 -43.36 23.93 1.16
CA CYS A 936 -42.23 24.08 0.23
C CYS A 936 -42.44 25.28 -0.70
N ARG A 937 -41.53 26.25 -0.63
CA ARG A 937 -41.39 27.28 -1.67
C ARG A 937 -40.50 26.70 -2.78
N LYS A 938 -41.03 26.54 -3.99
CA LYS A 938 -40.26 26.01 -5.14
C LYS A 938 -39.06 26.91 -5.44
N SER A 939 -37.85 26.41 -5.16
CA SER A 939 -36.58 27.08 -5.45
C SER A 939 -35.65 26.09 -6.15
N THR A 940 -35.69 26.07 -7.49
CA THR A 940 -34.84 25.19 -8.32
C THR A 940 -33.34 25.40 -8.08
N ASN A 941 -32.95 26.57 -7.58
CA ASN A 941 -31.56 26.89 -7.24
C ASN A 941 -31.04 26.11 -6.02
N PHE A 942 -31.89 25.65 -5.09
CA PHE A 942 -31.38 25.11 -3.82
C PHE A 942 -30.65 23.76 -3.98
N ILE A 943 -31.00 22.93 -4.98
CA ILE A 943 -30.40 21.61 -5.21
C ILE A 943 -28.85 21.69 -5.30
N ASN A 944 -28.32 22.66 -6.07
CA ASN A 944 -26.87 22.85 -6.22
C ASN A 944 -26.23 23.56 -5.01
N ASN A 945 -27.04 24.23 -4.19
CA ASN A 945 -26.62 25.03 -3.03
C ASN A 945 -26.73 24.27 -1.69
N LEU A 946 -27.17 23.00 -1.68
CA LEU A 946 -27.00 22.14 -0.51
C LEU A 946 -25.51 22.08 -0.15
N ASN A 947 -25.19 22.29 1.13
CA ASN A 947 -23.83 22.59 1.60
C ASN A 947 -22.94 21.34 1.72
N LEU A 948 -22.86 20.54 0.65
CA LEU A 948 -22.02 19.34 0.58
C LEU A 948 -20.53 19.69 0.44
N PRO A 949 -19.62 18.82 0.93
CA PRO A 949 -18.18 18.84 0.65
C PRO A 949 -17.84 18.40 -0.79
N SER A 950 -18.63 18.85 -1.77
CA SER A 950 -18.39 18.70 -3.21
C SER A 950 -19.28 19.69 -3.98
N ILE A 951 -18.94 20.03 -5.24
CA ILE A 951 -19.83 20.80 -6.13
C ILE A 951 -20.01 20.10 -7.48
N THR A 952 -21.16 19.45 -7.67
CA THR A 952 -21.55 18.86 -8.96
C THR A 952 -22.56 19.74 -9.69
N ILE A 953 -22.31 20.04 -10.96
CA ILE A 953 -23.22 20.78 -11.85
C ILE A 953 -23.44 19.96 -13.13
N HIS A 954 -24.56 19.24 -13.17
CA HIS A 954 -24.90 18.35 -14.28
C HIS A 954 -25.24 19.08 -15.61
N GLU A 955 -25.72 20.32 -15.56
CA GLU A 955 -26.04 21.14 -16.74
C GLU A 955 -25.47 22.57 -16.66
N LEU A 956 -24.17 22.73 -16.85
CA LEU A 956 -23.55 24.06 -16.95
C LEU A 956 -23.80 24.66 -18.35
N LYS A 957 -24.86 25.47 -18.48
CA LYS A 957 -25.28 26.08 -19.76
C LYS A 957 -24.40 27.26 -20.22
N GLN A 958 -24.15 28.22 -19.34
CA GLN A 958 -23.35 29.42 -19.67
C GLN A 958 -22.61 29.95 -18.44
N ARG A 959 -23.36 30.29 -17.38
CA ARG A 959 -22.83 30.66 -16.07
C ARG A 959 -23.75 30.13 -14.97
N THR A 960 -23.16 29.48 -13.97
CA THR A 960 -23.84 29.08 -12.74
C THR A 960 -23.05 29.62 -11.54
N THR A 961 -23.72 30.00 -10.46
CA THR A 961 -23.05 30.40 -9.21
C THR A 961 -23.63 29.59 -8.06
N VAL A 962 -22.76 29.07 -7.20
CA VAL A 962 -23.08 28.19 -6.08
C VAL A 962 -22.49 28.78 -4.80
N SER A 963 -23.26 28.82 -3.73
CA SER A 963 -22.80 29.13 -2.37
C SER A 963 -22.33 27.87 -1.63
N ARG A 964 -21.38 28.05 -0.74
CA ARG A 964 -21.05 27.14 0.36
C ARG A 964 -20.81 27.95 1.64
N THR A 965 -21.06 27.33 2.77
CA THR A 965 -20.82 27.90 4.11
C THR A 965 -19.88 26.98 4.86
N VAL A 966 -18.75 27.50 5.30
CA VAL A 966 -17.76 26.75 6.08
C VAL A 966 -17.77 27.20 7.53
N THR A 967 -17.59 26.24 8.44
CA THR A 967 -17.39 26.47 9.87
C THR A 967 -15.95 26.16 10.21
N ASN A 968 -15.23 27.09 10.86
CA ASN A 968 -13.88 26.82 11.34
C ASN A 968 -13.93 25.96 12.62
N VAL A 969 -13.24 24.81 12.59
CA VAL A 969 -13.05 23.88 13.71
C VAL A 969 -11.56 23.76 14.11
N GLY A 970 -10.66 24.37 13.34
CA GLY A 970 -9.25 24.55 13.68
C GLY A 970 -9.00 25.68 14.68
N PRO A 971 -7.79 26.28 14.68
CA PRO A 971 -7.44 27.40 15.56
C PRO A 971 -8.40 28.59 15.44
N VAL A 972 -8.61 29.29 16.55
CA VAL A 972 -9.61 30.38 16.62
C VAL A 972 -9.33 31.51 15.64
N ASN A 973 -8.05 31.89 15.51
CA ASN A 973 -7.59 32.92 14.58
C ASN A 973 -6.88 32.26 13.40
N SER A 974 -7.62 31.97 12.33
CA SER A 974 -7.09 31.34 11.11
C SER A 974 -7.51 32.14 9.87
N ILE A 975 -6.61 32.21 8.89
CA ILE A 975 -6.86 32.83 7.59
C ILE A 975 -6.60 31.78 6.51
N TYR A 976 -7.59 31.51 5.67
CA TYR A 976 -7.50 30.51 4.61
C TYR A 976 -7.63 31.17 3.23
N ASN A 977 -6.76 30.81 2.30
CA ASN A 977 -6.74 31.30 0.93
C ASN A 977 -7.30 30.25 -0.04
N ALA A 978 -8.04 30.70 -1.06
CA ALA A 978 -8.66 29.83 -2.07
C ALA A 978 -7.72 29.56 -3.25
N ARG A 979 -7.24 28.33 -3.40
CA ARG A 979 -6.52 27.84 -4.59
C ARG A 979 -7.45 26.95 -5.42
N VAL A 980 -7.41 27.07 -6.76
CA VAL A 980 -8.36 26.36 -7.64
C VAL A 980 -7.64 25.69 -8.82
N ILE A 981 -7.88 24.38 -8.98
CA ILE A 981 -7.62 23.63 -10.21
C ILE A 981 -8.89 23.70 -11.06
N THR A 982 -8.85 24.41 -12.19
CA THR A 982 -10.02 24.67 -13.03
C THR A 982 -10.36 23.48 -13.93
N PRO A 983 -11.61 22.97 -13.94
CA PRO A 983 -12.01 21.89 -14.84
C PRO A 983 -11.87 22.25 -16.33
N ALA A 984 -11.43 21.28 -17.12
CA ALA A 984 -11.21 21.45 -18.55
C ALA A 984 -12.44 22.04 -19.26
N GLY A 985 -12.24 23.16 -19.97
CA GLY A 985 -13.31 23.88 -20.67
C GLY A 985 -14.19 24.80 -19.81
N VAL A 986 -13.87 25.00 -18.52
CA VAL A 986 -14.63 25.86 -17.60
C VAL A 986 -13.73 26.85 -16.87
N SER A 987 -14.14 28.12 -16.85
CA SER A 987 -13.54 29.15 -15.98
C SER A 987 -14.24 29.17 -14.62
N VAL A 988 -13.47 29.17 -13.54
CA VAL A 988 -13.94 29.19 -12.16
C VAL A 988 -13.47 30.47 -11.46
N ARG A 989 -14.32 31.07 -10.60
CA ARG A 989 -13.96 32.18 -9.71
C ARG A 989 -14.64 32.03 -8.36
N VAL A 990 -13.85 32.06 -7.29
CA VAL A 990 -14.33 32.08 -5.89
C VAL A 990 -14.42 33.52 -5.39
N LYS A 991 -15.42 33.84 -4.55
CA LYS A 991 -15.52 35.13 -3.83
C LYS A 991 -16.19 34.94 -2.45
N PRO A 992 -15.60 35.45 -1.35
CA PRO A 992 -14.23 35.97 -1.26
C PRO A 992 -13.20 34.86 -1.53
N SER A 993 -11.99 35.23 -1.94
CA SER A 993 -10.86 34.30 -2.13
C SER A 993 -10.01 34.12 -0.87
N ILE A 994 -10.37 34.81 0.22
CA ILE A 994 -9.73 34.75 1.52
C ILE A 994 -10.84 34.69 2.57
N LEU A 995 -10.72 33.77 3.53
CA LEU A 995 -11.62 33.64 4.67
C LEU A 995 -10.83 33.89 5.96
N SER A 996 -11.30 34.79 6.80
CA SER A 996 -10.63 35.21 8.04
C SER A 996 -11.55 34.95 9.23
N PHE A 997 -11.16 34.03 10.09
CA PHE A 997 -11.90 33.60 11.27
C PHE A 997 -11.26 34.16 12.54
N ASN A 998 -12.08 34.34 13.58
CA ASN A 998 -11.66 34.82 14.89
C ASN A 998 -12.65 34.34 15.98
N SER A 999 -12.49 34.82 17.21
CA SER A 999 -13.33 34.41 18.34
C SER A 999 -14.84 34.67 18.18
N THR A 1000 -15.26 35.63 17.34
CA THR A 1000 -16.68 35.93 17.06
C THR A 1000 -17.14 35.40 15.70
N VAL A 1001 -16.25 35.36 14.70
CA VAL A 1001 -16.54 34.89 13.33
C VAL A 1001 -16.13 33.43 13.17
N LYS A 1002 -17.09 32.52 13.37
CA LYS A 1002 -16.89 31.05 13.25
C LYS A 1002 -17.45 30.41 11.98
N LYS A 1003 -18.46 31.01 11.34
CA LYS A 1003 -19.06 30.54 10.07
C LYS A 1003 -18.94 31.64 9.00
N LEU A 1004 -18.56 31.29 7.76
CA LEU A 1004 -18.45 32.21 6.63
C LEU A 1004 -19.04 31.60 5.34
N GLU A 1005 -19.70 32.43 4.53
CA GLU A 1005 -20.23 32.06 3.21
C GLU A 1005 -19.26 32.48 2.10
N PHE A 1006 -18.99 31.58 1.14
CA PHE A 1006 -18.31 31.92 -0.11
C PHE A 1006 -19.11 31.45 -1.33
N LYS A 1007 -18.84 32.06 -2.48
CA LYS A 1007 -19.55 31.84 -3.75
C LYS A 1007 -18.59 31.44 -4.86
N VAL A 1008 -18.83 30.29 -5.47
CA VAL A 1008 -18.10 29.78 -6.63
C VAL A 1008 -18.92 30.04 -7.89
N THR A 1009 -18.39 30.88 -8.78
CA THR A 1009 -18.93 31.10 -10.12
C THR A 1009 -18.24 30.17 -11.12
N PHE A 1010 -19.00 29.38 -11.85
CA PHE A 1010 -18.56 28.57 -12.97
C PHE A 1010 -19.06 29.18 -14.28
N ARG A 1011 -18.22 29.23 -15.32
CA ARG A 1011 -18.55 29.76 -16.65
C ARG A 1011 -18.03 28.81 -17.72
N SER A 1012 -18.94 28.28 -18.55
CA SER A 1012 -18.54 27.45 -19.70
C SER A 1012 -17.73 28.28 -20.70
N LEU A 1013 -16.58 27.75 -21.12
CA LEU A 1013 -15.82 28.23 -22.28
C LEU A 1013 -16.24 27.48 -23.56
N LEU A 1014 -16.73 26.25 -23.40
CA LEU A 1014 -17.28 25.43 -24.48
C LEU A 1014 -18.66 25.95 -24.91
N ARG A 1015 -18.86 26.04 -26.23
CA ARG A 1015 -20.17 26.35 -26.86
C ARG A 1015 -21.05 25.13 -27.14
N ILE A 1016 -20.45 23.94 -27.07
CA ILE A 1016 -21.09 22.64 -27.33
C ILE A 1016 -21.39 21.90 -26.01
N GLN A 1017 -22.24 20.88 -26.06
CA GLN A 1017 -22.41 19.94 -24.96
C GLN A 1017 -21.13 19.13 -24.76
N GLY A 1018 -20.60 19.15 -23.54
CA GLY A 1018 -19.36 18.48 -23.16
C GLY A 1018 -19.58 17.13 -22.48
N ARG A 1019 -18.45 16.47 -22.18
CA ARG A 1019 -18.37 15.39 -21.20
C ARG A 1019 -18.43 15.97 -19.78
N PHE A 1020 -18.38 15.11 -18.76
CA PHE A 1020 -18.00 15.59 -17.42
C PHE A 1020 -16.53 16.04 -17.44
N SER A 1021 -16.22 17.08 -16.68
CA SER A 1021 -14.87 17.59 -16.42
C SER A 1021 -14.71 17.83 -14.92
N PHE A 1022 -13.48 17.59 -14.44
CA PHE A 1022 -13.16 17.53 -13.02
C PHE A 1022 -12.07 18.55 -12.66
N GLY A 1023 -12.04 18.97 -11.40
CA GLY A 1023 -11.11 19.94 -10.83
C GLY A 1023 -11.45 20.17 -9.36
N ASN A 1024 -10.73 21.07 -8.68
CA ASN A 1024 -10.67 21.06 -7.21
C ASN A 1024 -10.53 22.49 -6.67
N LEU A 1025 -11.08 22.75 -5.47
CA LEU A 1025 -10.82 23.96 -4.67
C LEU A 1025 -10.18 23.56 -3.36
N PHE A 1026 -9.06 24.20 -3.03
CA PHE A 1026 -8.33 24.03 -1.79
C PHE A 1026 -8.43 25.27 -0.91
N TRP A 1027 -8.54 25.07 0.40
CA TRP A 1027 -8.33 26.10 1.41
C TRP A 1027 -7.00 25.88 2.12
N GLU A 1028 -6.07 26.81 1.94
CA GLU A 1028 -4.68 26.74 2.42
C GLU A 1028 -4.45 27.82 3.48
N ASP A 1029 -3.89 27.49 4.66
CA ASP A 1029 -3.60 28.46 5.72
C ASP A 1029 -2.22 29.14 5.61
N GLY A 1030 -1.40 28.68 4.65
CA GLY A 1030 -0.02 29.10 4.43
C GLY A 1030 1.05 28.12 4.96
N LEU A 1031 0.64 27.09 5.71
CA LEU A 1031 1.49 25.99 6.17
C LEU A 1031 0.95 24.61 5.75
N HIS A 1032 -0.38 24.46 5.67
CA HIS A 1032 -1.06 23.22 5.33
C HIS A 1032 -2.23 23.47 4.38
N THR A 1033 -2.52 22.46 3.55
CA THR A 1033 -3.81 22.31 2.87
C THR A 1033 -4.78 21.69 3.87
N HIS A 1034 -5.85 22.39 4.22
CA HIS A 1034 -6.82 21.95 5.25
C HIS A 1034 -8.04 21.27 4.64
N ASP A 1035 -8.63 21.87 3.61
CA ASP A 1035 -9.82 21.34 2.94
C ASP A 1035 -9.64 21.27 1.42
N GLU A 1036 -9.94 20.10 0.86
CA GLU A 1036 -10.18 19.88 -0.56
C GLU A 1036 -11.69 19.78 -0.87
N LEU A 1037 -12.12 20.42 -1.96
CA LEU A 1037 -13.51 20.44 -2.43
C LEU A 1037 -13.59 20.09 -3.92
N PRO A 1038 -13.97 18.86 -4.31
CA PRO A 1038 -14.02 18.44 -5.70
C PRO A 1038 -15.15 19.12 -6.48
N PHE A 1039 -14.84 19.50 -7.73
CA PHE A 1039 -15.73 20.10 -8.72
C PHE A 1039 -16.00 19.11 -9.86
N ILE A 1040 -17.28 18.91 -10.18
CA ILE A 1040 -17.72 17.93 -11.18
C ILE A 1040 -18.73 18.59 -12.12
N LEU A 1041 -18.31 18.92 -13.35
CA LEU A 1041 -19.07 19.82 -14.22
C LEU A 1041 -19.33 19.18 -15.58
N LYS A 1042 -20.57 19.24 -16.07
CA LYS A 1042 -20.90 18.85 -17.46
C LYS A 1042 -21.49 20.05 -18.19
N THR A 1043 -20.84 20.49 -19.26
CA THR A 1043 -21.34 21.63 -20.04
C THR A 1043 -22.49 21.19 -20.95
N LYS A 1044 -23.50 22.05 -21.10
CA LYS A 1044 -24.64 21.81 -22.00
C LYS A 1044 -24.71 22.91 -23.05
N SER A 1045 -24.95 22.53 -24.30
CA SER A 1045 -25.10 23.49 -25.39
C SER A 1045 -26.17 24.54 -25.07
N GLY A 1046 -25.92 25.79 -25.47
CA GLY A 1046 -26.99 26.78 -25.57
C GLY A 1046 -28.03 26.32 -26.59
N ALA A 1047 -29.32 26.53 -26.30
CA ALA A 1047 -30.43 26.11 -27.16
C ALA A 1047 -30.68 27.09 -28.34
N ASN A 1048 -29.61 27.47 -29.03
CA ASN A 1048 -29.59 28.33 -30.21
C ASN A 1048 -28.86 27.61 -31.38
N LEU A 1049 -29.10 26.30 -31.53
CA LEU A 1049 -28.60 25.45 -32.62
C LEU A 1049 -29.73 24.56 -33.18
N LEU A 1050 -30.90 25.17 -33.36
CA LEU A 1050 -31.94 24.88 -34.35
C LEU A 1050 -32.65 26.21 -34.65
#